data_AF-A0A517VUI4-F1
#
_entry.id   AF-A0A517VUI4-F1
#
_cell.length_a   1.000
_cell.length_b   1.000
_cell.length_c   1.000
_cell.angle_alpha   90.00
_cell.angle_beta   90.00
_cell.angle_gamma   90.00
#
_symmetry.space_group_name_H-M   'P 1'
#
loop_
_entity.id
_entity.type
_entity.pdbx_description
1 polymer ?
#
loop_
_entity_poly.entity_id
_entity_poly.type
_entity_poly.pdbx_seq_one_letter_code
_entity_poly.pdbx_strand_id
1 'polypeptide(L)'
;MMVSSFYKKYSKQLIWGVFCTLPILTFLAELLPSNNDIETWLPKDSDVRVVYDRFKAEFGAEEIILVAVQDGLSKKPLIEATASRIETLPTVRQCWTPERLKKILNEFKVEPEEIDRRLNGLLINSEKNIAGICVLLSDRGIKNRAATVEGIREKLEYNQLTGREVQLAGAPVVIAELDRLGSQKNNKKFFIITLLISLGLLYYSFREWKKTLATLGLTIWAINLTTALIYLGGGEMNFILGALSVMVMVFTLAISIHVHHYVASCIHEDDPLASALRIAWKPCFLATLTTTIGLFSLTVSEIGPVVQFGYAASIGTFVSLITGLGLTPAVLTIWPIDPETIHAGEKNWNFQRCANWIIDHAGRVSIAAIFLVLISGAGLFNLRTKIDPLDFLPAQGRVIQDVRSIQNDLTELDSVEAIVDFGDKEIPFIQKIERVRKLEEIIKQHSAVRHTMSLASFFPKEFPESPFETARLLSHAKSSHGENDFVSDGERLWRISARVSSGADLPQDQIYDELAVMIDDPDVILTGVAPLLRRAQKQIFVGFWESFSMAFLIITVVMIISLRSIKAGLVAMVPNLTPICIVFGILGWYQIPIDIGIMMTASIALGIAVDGTFHFLVRYQSQYRLTKNSAQSSRDSLLMTGEPIFTAAVITGAGMMALTLSNFVPTARFGYMMTSLLIAALVGDLILLPSLLALRPQKPTDDGSTDRNDSNELLERQHPSAPHFLKDNRQGTKDQSKKAVA
;
A
#
# COMPACT_ATOMS: atom_id res chain seq x y z
N MET A 1 20.52 17.13 33.68
CA MET A 1 19.86 18.12 34.57
C MET A 1 18.54 18.68 34.04
N MET A 2 18.48 19.64 33.08
CA MET A 2 17.17 20.23 32.67
C MET A 2 16.16 19.20 32.12
N VAL A 3 16.58 18.30 31.23
CA VAL A 3 15.68 17.28 30.63
C VAL A 3 15.16 16.27 31.65
N SER A 4 16.03 15.74 32.51
CA SER A 4 15.64 14.83 33.60
C SER A 4 14.71 15.50 34.61
N SER A 5 14.95 16.79 34.93
CA SER A 5 14.07 17.56 35.80
C SER A 5 12.66 17.76 35.22
N PHE A 6 12.56 17.93 33.89
CA PHE A 6 11.28 18.02 33.19
C PHE A 6 10.50 16.70 33.34
N TYR A 7 11.10 15.57 32.99
CA TYR A 7 10.41 14.28 33.11
C TYR A 7 10.07 13.93 34.57
N LYS A 8 10.96 14.18 35.53
CA LYS A 8 10.66 13.97 36.96
C LYS A 8 9.44 14.77 37.43
N LYS A 9 9.24 15.99 36.92
CA LYS A 9 8.12 16.86 37.28
C LYS A 9 6.83 16.54 36.52
N TYR A 10 6.91 16.24 35.22
CA TYR A 10 5.77 16.23 34.31
C TYR A 10 5.34 14.84 33.82
N SER A 11 6.09 13.76 34.09
CA SER A 11 5.79 12.42 33.51
C SER A 11 4.37 11.93 33.78
N LYS A 12 3.89 12.05 35.03
CA LYS A 12 2.52 11.63 35.38
C LYS A 12 1.46 12.43 34.61
N GLN A 13 1.69 13.73 34.39
CA GLN A 13 0.77 14.60 33.66
C GLN A 13 0.76 14.29 32.17
N LEU A 14 1.92 13.99 31.58
CA LEU A 14 2.05 13.56 30.18
C LEU A 14 1.27 12.26 29.94
N ILE A 15 1.46 11.24 30.79
CA ILE A 15 0.74 9.97 30.67
C ILE A 15 -0.77 10.15 30.93
N TRP A 16 -1.17 11.02 31.86
CA TRP A 16 -2.57 11.37 32.04
C TRP A 16 -3.17 12.07 30.81
N GLY A 17 -2.42 12.98 30.17
CA GLY A 17 -2.85 13.63 28.93
C GLY A 17 -3.10 12.63 27.79
N VAL A 18 -2.22 11.64 27.65
CA VAL A 18 -2.41 10.52 26.72
C VAL A 18 -3.69 9.75 27.03
N PHE A 19 -3.90 9.38 28.30
CA PHE A 19 -5.09 8.64 28.71
C PHE A 19 -6.39 9.45 28.51
N CYS A 20 -6.41 10.73 28.84
CA CYS A 20 -7.57 11.62 28.66
C CYS A 20 -7.95 11.83 27.20
N THR A 21 -6.96 11.91 26.31
CA THR A 21 -7.21 12.19 24.88
C THR A 21 -7.56 10.93 24.09
N LEU A 22 -7.18 9.75 24.57
CA LEU A 22 -7.38 8.49 23.87
C LEU A 22 -8.85 8.24 23.43
N PRO A 23 -9.89 8.40 24.29
CA PRO A 23 -11.28 8.19 23.87
C PRO A 23 -11.72 9.11 22.73
N ILE A 24 -11.31 10.39 22.78
CA ILE A 24 -11.63 11.38 21.75
C ILE A 24 -10.96 11.00 20.43
N LEU A 25 -9.67 10.64 20.48
CA LEU A 25 -8.94 10.22 19.29
C LEU A 25 -9.49 8.92 18.69
N THR A 26 -9.94 7.99 19.53
CA THR A 26 -10.55 6.73 19.08
C THR A 26 -11.87 7.02 18.35
N PHE A 27 -12.71 7.89 18.93
CA PHE A 27 -13.95 8.31 18.29
C PHE A 27 -13.70 8.98 16.93
N LEU A 28 -12.74 9.91 16.84
CA LEU A 28 -12.38 10.54 15.56
C LEU A 28 -11.82 9.54 14.54
N ALA A 29 -11.02 8.57 14.99
CA ALA A 29 -10.46 7.53 14.12
C ALA A 29 -11.53 6.60 13.52
N GLU A 30 -12.60 6.31 14.27
CA GLU A 30 -13.74 5.49 13.81
C GLU A 30 -14.63 6.21 12.78
N LEU A 31 -14.55 7.54 12.70
CA LEU A 31 -15.31 8.34 11.73
C LEU A 31 -14.68 8.42 10.33
N LEU A 32 -13.46 7.90 10.16
CA LEU A 32 -12.76 7.94 8.88
C LEU A 32 -13.50 7.10 7.82
N PRO A 33 -14.06 7.71 6.75
CA PRO A 33 -14.81 6.98 5.72
C PRO A 33 -13.88 6.06 4.94
N SER A 34 -14.42 5.00 4.30
CA SER A 34 -13.65 4.10 3.46
C SER A 34 -13.98 4.27 1.97
N ASN A 35 -12.96 4.27 1.12
CA ASN A 35 -13.09 4.39 -0.34
C ASN A 35 -12.02 3.55 -1.05
N ASN A 36 -12.45 2.53 -1.80
CA ASN A 36 -11.57 1.68 -2.60
C ASN A 36 -11.92 1.67 -4.09
N ASP A 37 -12.63 2.70 -4.55
CA ASP A 37 -13.06 2.76 -5.94
C ASP A 37 -11.83 2.89 -6.87
N ILE A 38 -11.75 2.01 -7.87
CA ILE A 38 -10.68 2.00 -8.88
C ILE A 38 -10.64 3.33 -9.61
N GLU A 39 -11.80 3.95 -9.76
CA GLU A 39 -11.96 5.28 -10.31
C GLU A 39 -11.03 6.32 -9.64
N THR A 40 -10.81 6.21 -8.34
CA THR A 40 -9.99 7.19 -7.59
C THR A 40 -8.48 6.95 -7.70
N TRP A 41 -8.05 5.91 -8.42
CA TRP A 41 -6.64 5.58 -8.54
C TRP A 41 -5.90 6.57 -9.41
N LEU A 42 -6.57 7.17 -10.40
CA LEU A 42 -5.97 8.17 -11.28
C LEU A 42 -6.47 9.58 -10.91
N PRO A 43 -5.66 10.63 -11.16
CA PRO A 43 -6.08 12.01 -10.98
C PRO A 43 -7.31 12.35 -11.83
N LYS A 44 -8.20 13.20 -11.31
CA LYS A 44 -9.45 13.63 -11.99
C LYS A 44 -9.21 14.34 -13.32
N ASP A 45 -8.07 14.99 -13.44
CA ASP A 45 -7.61 15.76 -14.59
C ASP A 45 -6.84 14.91 -15.62
N SER A 46 -6.62 13.62 -15.36
CA SER A 46 -5.98 12.74 -16.36
C SER A 46 -6.87 12.55 -17.58
N ASP A 47 -6.27 12.53 -18.79
CA ASP A 47 -7.02 12.47 -20.06
C ASP A 47 -8.02 11.30 -20.10
N VAL A 48 -7.60 10.11 -19.68
CA VAL A 48 -8.44 8.90 -19.66
C VAL A 48 -9.60 9.07 -18.67
N ARG A 49 -9.36 9.76 -17.55
CA ARG A 49 -10.39 10.00 -16.53
C ARG A 49 -11.43 11.00 -16.99
N VAL A 50 -11.02 12.07 -17.67
CA VAL A 50 -11.93 13.07 -18.24
C VAL A 50 -12.86 12.43 -19.29
N VAL A 51 -12.31 11.59 -20.17
CA VAL A 51 -13.11 10.88 -21.18
C VAL A 51 -14.09 9.90 -20.52
N TYR A 52 -13.66 9.16 -19.51
CA TYR A 52 -14.52 8.24 -18.78
C TYR A 52 -15.62 8.94 -17.96
N ASP A 53 -15.30 10.04 -17.26
CA ASP A 53 -16.29 10.81 -16.50
C ASP A 53 -17.32 11.47 -17.42
N ARG A 54 -16.91 11.97 -18.60
CA ARG A 54 -17.84 12.45 -19.64
C ARG A 54 -18.74 11.33 -20.12
N PHE A 55 -18.17 10.18 -20.47
CA PHE A 55 -18.93 9.02 -20.89
C PHE A 55 -20.01 8.62 -19.85
N LYS A 56 -19.64 8.59 -18.58
CA LYS A 56 -20.55 8.28 -17.46
C LYS A 56 -21.66 9.33 -17.28
N ALA A 57 -21.37 10.59 -17.56
CA ALA A 57 -22.37 11.66 -17.54
C ALA A 57 -23.38 11.54 -18.70
N GLU A 58 -22.94 11.10 -19.87
CA GLU A 58 -23.76 10.96 -21.08
C GLU A 58 -24.59 9.67 -21.10
N PHE A 59 -23.99 8.53 -20.75
CA PHE A 59 -24.60 7.21 -20.90
C PHE A 59 -24.96 6.53 -19.57
N GLY A 60 -24.70 7.18 -18.43
CA GLY A 60 -24.82 6.59 -17.10
C GLY A 60 -23.65 5.65 -16.76
N ALA A 61 -23.67 5.08 -15.56
CA ALA A 61 -22.60 4.17 -15.15
C ALA A 61 -22.75 2.77 -15.75
N GLU A 62 -21.63 2.14 -16.13
CA GLU A 62 -21.57 0.78 -16.69
C GLU A 62 -21.84 -0.34 -15.68
N GLU A 63 -22.07 0.03 -14.43
CA GLU A 63 -22.05 -0.91 -13.32
C GLU A 63 -23.32 -1.77 -13.28
N ILE A 64 -23.20 -2.93 -13.91
CA ILE A 64 -24.20 -3.99 -13.86
C ILE A 64 -23.83 -5.06 -12.84
N ILE A 65 -24.85 -5.70 -12.28
CA ILE A 65 -24.71 -6.96 -11.55
C ILE A 65 -25.35 -8.06 -12.38
N LEU A 66 -24.57 -9.08 -12.70
CA LEU A 66 -25.02 -10.29 -13.38
C LEU A 66 -25.34 -11.36 -12.33
N VAL A 67 -26.58 -11.83 -12.35
CA VAL A 67 -27.06 -12.94 -11.54
C VAL A 67 -27.23 -14.14 -12.46
N ALA A 68 -26.46 -15.20 -12.26
CA ALA A 68 -26.66 -16.45 -13.00
C ALA A 68 -27.42 -17.44 -12.12
N VAL A 69 -28.51 -17.99 -12.66
CA VAL A 69 -29.36 -18.97 -11.98
C VAL A 69 -29.24 -20.31 -12.70
N GLN A 70 -28.75 -21.31 -11.97
CA GLN A 70 -28.65 -22.70 -12.42
C GLN A 70 -30.05 -23.30 -12.58
N ASP A 71 -30.24 -24.10 -13.63
CA ASP A 71 -31.56 -24.57 -14.09
C ASP A 71 -32.58 -23.44 -14.38
N GLY A 72 -32.08 -22.24 -14.63
CA GLY A 72 -32.89 -21.04 -14.78
C GLY A 72 -33.81 -21.06 -16.00
N LEU A 73 -33.43 -21.73 -17.11
CA LEU A 73 -34.28 -21.79 -18.31
C LEU A 73 -35.51 -22.67 -18.09
N SER A 74 -35.43 -23.65 -17.20
CA SER A 74 -36.57 -24.44 -16.73
C SER A 74 -37.47 -23.70 -15.74
N LYS A 75 -36.96 -22.62 -15.12
CA LYS A 75 -37.63 -21.87 -14.04
C LYS A 75 -37.99 -20.43 -14.46
N LYS A 76 -38.41 -20.20 -15.71
CA LYS A 76 -38.69 -18.86 -16.25
C LYS A 76 -39.58 -17.97 -15.37
N PRO A 77 -40.71 -18.44 -14.80
CA PRO A 77 -41.55 -17.60 -13.95
C PRO A 77 -40.83 -17.14 -12.67
N LEU A 78 -39.93 -17.97 -12.14
CA LEU A 78 -39.11 -17.62 -10.97
C LEU A 78 -38.10 -16.53 -11.32
N ILE A 79 -37.47 -16.61 -12.51
CA ILE A 79 -36.54 -15.58 -12.99
C ILE A 79 -37.25 -14.22 -13.11
N GLU A 80 -38.43 -14.19 -13.73
CA GLU A 80 -39.20 -12.94 -13.86
C GLU A 80 -39.70 -12.38 -12.53
N ALA A 81 -40.18 -13.24 -11.63
CA ALA A 81 -40.58 -12.84 -10.28
C ALA A 81 -39.39 -12.30 -9.48
N THR A 82 -38.21 -12.90 -9.64
CA THR A 82 -36.96 -12.44 -9.02
C THR A 82 -36.53 -11.11 -9.57
N ALA A 83 -36.48 -10.94 -10.90
CA ALA A 83 -36.11 -9.69 -11.54
C ALA A 83 -37.04 -8.53 -11.10
N SER A 84 -38.36 -8.76 -11.13
CA SER A 84 -39.36 -7.77 -10.70
C SER A 84 -39.23 -7.40 -9.22
N ARG A 85 -38.81 -8.35 -8.37
CA ARG A 85 -38.58 -8.09 -6.95
C ARG A 85 -37.28 -7.34 -6.70
N ILE A 86 -36.22 -7.62 -7.46
CA ILE A 86 -34.97 -6.84 -7.42
C ILE A 86 -35.24 -5.38 -7.82
N GLU A 87 -36.09 -5.14 -8.82
CA GLU A 87 -36.49 -3.78 -9.25
C GLU A 87 -37.25 -2.98 -8.20
N THR A 88 -37.76 -3.61 -7.13
CA THR A 88 -38.36 -2.87 -6.01
C THR A 88 -37.32 -2.14 -5.15
N LEU A 89 -36.04 -2.45 -5.32
CA LEU A 89 -34.96 -1.78 -4.60
C LEU A 89 -34.73 -0.38 -5.18
N PRO A 90 -34.67 0.68 -4.35
CA PRO A 90 -34.41 2.04 -4.84
C PRO A 90 -32.99 2.22 -5.41
N THR A 91 -32.12 1.25 -5.18
CA THR A 91 -30.74 1.19 -5.70
C THR A 91 -30.64 0.53 -7.07
N VAL A 92 -31.74 -0.06 -7.57
CA VAL A 92 -31.82 -0.71 -8.88
C VAL A 92 -32.67 0.16 -9.80
N ARG A 93 -32.18 0.40 -11.02
CA ARG A 93 -32.92 1.10 -12.07
C ARG A 93 -33.85 0.13 -12.80
N GLN A 94 -33.30 -0.99 -13.27
CA GLN A 94 -34.02 -1.98 -14.08
C GLN A 94 -33.30 -3.33 -14.10
N CYS A 95 -34.04 -4.41 -14.35
CA CYS A 95 -33.52 -5.74 -14.62
C CYS A 95 -33.84 -6.19 -16.06
N TRP A 96 -32.83 -6.74 -16.74
CA TRP A 96 -32.98 -7.44 -18.01
C TRP A 96 -32.86 -8.95 -17.83
N THR A 97 -33.87 -9.66 -18.31
CA THR A 97 -33.92 -11.12 -18.35
C THR A 97 -33.97 -11.60 -19.80
N PRO A 98 -33.67 -12.88 -20.06
CA PRO A 98 -33.88 -13.51 -21.35
C PRO A 98 -35.25 -13.22 -21.95
N GLU A 99 -36.34 -13.43 -21.20
CA GLU A 99 -37.71 -13.26 -21.73
C GLU A 99 -38.04 -11.80 -22.05
N ARG A 100 -37.58 -10.85 -21.23
CA ARG A 100 -37.76 -9.42 -21.49
C ARG A 100 -37.02 -8.98 -22.77
N LEU A 101 -35.78 -9.44 -22.97
CA LEU A 101 -35.03 -9.14 -24.18
C LEU A 101 -35.60 -9.84 -25.42
N LYS A 102 -36.04 -11.11 -25.29
CA LYS A 102 -36.75 -11.81 -26.37
C LYS A 102 -37.98 -11.03 -26.82
N LYS A 103 -38.77 -10.52 -25.88
CA LYS A 103 -39.95 -9.70 -26.17
C LYS A 103 -39.59 -8.45 -26.97
N ILE A 104 -38.57 -7.70 -26.53
CA ILE A 104 -38.10 -6.50 -27.25
C ILE A 104 -37.63 -6.85 -28.66
N LEU A 105 -36.75 -7.85 -28.79
CA LEU A 105 -36.21 -8.23 -30.10
C LEU A 105 -37.31 -8.71 -31.07
N ASN A 106 -38.34 -9.40 -30.57
CA ASN A 106 -39.52 -9.76 -31.37
C ASN A 106 -40.35 -8.53 -31.80
N GLU A 107 -40.49 -7.52 -30.92
CA GLU A 107 -41.15 -6.25 -31.25
C GLU A 107 -40.40 -5.52 -32.38
N PHE A 108 -39.07 -5.62 -32.38
CA PHE A 108 -38.19 -5.14 -33.45
C PHE A 108 -38.08 -6.07 -34.67
N LYS A 109 -38.90 -7.13 -34.77
CA LYS A 109 -38.92 -8.05 -35.92
C LYS A 109 -37.60 -8.80 -36.15
N VAL A 110 -36.85 -9.10 -35.09
CA VAL A 110 -35.68 -9.98 -35.17
C VAL A 110 -36.16 -11.44 -35.21
N GLU A 111 -35.55 -12.26 -36.06
CA GLU A 111 -35.93 -13.67 -36.22
C GLU A 111 -35.63 -14.51 -34.96
N PRO A 112 -36.51 -15.46 -34.56
CA PRO A 112 -36.36 -16.22 -33.31
C PRO A 112 -35.01 -16.95 -33.17
N GLU A 113 -34.51 -17.58 -34.24
CA GLU A 113 -33.21 -18.26 -34.23
C GLU A 113 -32.05 -17.29 -34.01
N GLU A 114 -32.17 -16.07 -34.53
CA GLU A 114 -31.18 -15.02 -34.32
C GLU A 114 -31.24 -14.48 -32.89
N ILE A 115 -32.44 -14.36 -32.31
CA ILE A 115 -32.62 -13.99 -30.90
C ILE A 115 -31.92 -15.00 -29.97
N ASP A 116 -32.17 -16.29 -30.16
CA ASP A 116 -31.54 -17.34 -29.34
C ASP A 116 -30.01 -17.32 -29.48
N ARG A 117 -29.50 -17.08 -30.70
CA ARG A 117 -28.07 -16.92 -30.95
C ARG A 117 -27.48 -15.69 -30.27
N ARG A 118 -28.18 -14.55 -30.28
CA ARG A 118 -27.74 -13.30 -29.64
C ARG A 118 -27.73 -13.41 -28.10
N LEU A 119 -28.67 -14.17 -27.53
CA LEU A 119 -28.78 -14.31 -26.07
C LEU A 119 -27.90 -15.42 -25.48
N ASN A 120 -27.58 -16.45 -26.27
CA ASN A 120 -26.69 -17.53 -25.84
C ASN A 120 -25.25 -17.00 -25.66
N GLY A 121 -24.68 -17.21 -24.48
CA GLY A 121 -23.42 -16.59 -24.06
C GLY A 121 -23.57 -15.16 -23.51
N LEU A 122 -24.74 -14.52 -23.61
CA LEU A 122 -24.96 -13.21 -22.98
C LEU A 122 -25.72 -13.35 -21.65
N LEU A 123 -26.92 -13.91 -21.72
CA LEU A 123 -27.82 -14.13 -20.57
C LEU A 123 -28.41 -15.54 -20.53
N ILE A 124 -28.06 -16.39 -21.49
CA ILE A 124 -28.50 -17.78 -21.55
C ILE A 124 -27.26 -18.66 -21.77
N ASN A 125 -27.21 -19.80 -21.09
CA ASN A 125 -26.40 -20.92 -21.54
C ASN A 125 -27.32 -22.12 -21.73
N SER A 126 -27.65 -22.43 -22.98
CA SER A 126 -28.57 -23.51 -23.31
C SER A 126 -28.03 -24.90 -22.97
N GLU A 127 -26.71 -25.10 -23.04
CA GLU A 127 -26.08 -26.39 -22.75
C GLU A 127 -26.11 -26.73 -21.26
N LYS A 128 -25.90 -25.72 -20.41
CA LYS A 128 -25.86 -25.86 -18.95
C LYS A 128 -27.17 -25.49 -18.26
N ASN A 129 -28.22 -25.18 -19.02
CA ASN A 129 -29.53 -24.78 -18.50
C ASN A 129 -29.50 -23.52 -17.60
N ILE A 130 -28.66 -22.53 -17.91
CA ILE A 130 -28.49 -21.32 -17.07
C ILE A 130 -29.26 -20.15 -17.66
N ALA A 131 -29.95 -19.40 -16.78
CA ALA A 131 -30.54 -18.11 -17.12
C ALA A 131 -29.93 -16.98 -16.28
N GLY A 132 -29.57 -15.89 -16.95
CA GLY A 132 -29.01 -14.68 -16.34
C GLY A 132 -30.07 -13.62 -16.05
N ILE A 133 -29.82 -12.79 -15.04
CA ILE A 133 -30.52 -11.53 -14.79
C ILE A 133 -29.45 -10.44 -14.77
N CYS A 134 -29.51 -9.50 -15.71
CA CYS A 134 -28.66 -8.32 -15.71
C CYS A 134 -29.36 -7.19 -14.95
N VAL A 135 -28.77 -6.76 -13.84
CA VAL A 135 -29.33 -5.75 -12.95
C VAL A 135 -28.57 -4.43 -13.17
N LEU A 136 -29.28 -3.40 -13.62
CA LEU A 136 -28.74 -2.05 -13.78
C LEU A 136 -28.94 -1.26 -12.50
N LEU A 137 -27.88 -0.64 -12.01
CA LEU A 137 -27.92 0.13 -10.78
C LEU A 137 -28.34 1.58 -11.04
N SER A 138 -29.02 2.18 -10.06
CA SER A 138 -29.25 3.63 -10.02
C SER A 138 -28.03 4.35 -9.45
N ASP A 139 -27.97 5.68 -9.58
CA ASP A 139 -26.91 6.51 -8.95
C ASP A 139 -26.78 6.25 -7.44
N ARG A 140 -27.90 5.96 -6.77
CA ARG A 140 -27.91 5.60 -5.35
C ARG A 140 -27.27 4.23 -5.11
N GLY A 141 -27.50 3.28 -6.01
CA GLY A 141 -26.91 1.95 -5.94
C GLY A 141 -25.41 1.95 -6.16
N ILE A 142 -24.93 2.74 -7.12
CA ILE A 142 -23.49 2.91 -7.41
C ILE A 142 -22.76 3.57 -6.23
N LYS A 143 -23.38 4.55 -5.58
CA LYS A 143 -22.80 5.19 -4.38
C LYS A 143 -22.77 4.26 -3.16
N ASN A 144 -23.65 3.27 -3.08
CA ASN A 144 -23.72 2.32 -1.98
C ASN A 144 -23.81 0.88 -2.50
N ARG A 145 -22.72 0.42 -3.13
CA ARG A 145 -22.60 -0.90 -3.76
C ARG A 145 -22.84 -2.02 -2.74
N ALA A 146 -22.28 -1.89 -1.54
CA ALA A 146 -22.43 -2.89 -0.48
C ALA A 146 -23.90 -3.11 -0.10
N ALA A 147 -24.65 -2.04 0.20
CA ALA A 147 -26.08 -2.18 0.53
C ALA A 147 -26.90 -2.70 -0.66
N THR A 148 -26.51 -2.35 -1.87
CA THR A 148 -27.17 -2.81 -3.11
C THR A 148 -26.98 -4.31 -3.31
N VAL A 149 -25.75 -4.80 -3.20
CA VAL A 149 -25.42 -6.22 -3.33
C VAL A 149 -26.11 -7.05 -2.25
N GLU A 150 -26.11 -6.59 -1.00
CA GLU A 150 -26.84 -7.26 0.09
C GLU A 150 -28.35 -7.26 -0.15
N GLY A 151 -28.93 -6.14 -0.58
CA GLY A 151 -30.35 -6.06 -0.92
C GLY A 151 -30.75 -7.02 -2.05
N ILE A 152 -29.89 -7.20 -3.06
CA ILE A 152 -30.10 -8.18 -4.13
C ILE A 152 -30.02 -9.61 -3.57
N ARG A 153 -29.02 -9.92 -2.74
CA ARG A 153 -28.90 -11.24 -2.08
C ARG A 153 -30.13 -11.58 -1.24
N GLU A 154 -30.69 -10.62 -0.49
CA GLU A 154 -31.92 -10.81 0.28
C GLU A 154 -33.13 -11.13 -0.64
N LYS A 155 -33.24 -10.48 -1.80
CA LYS A 155 -34.33 -10.78 -2.75
C LYS A 155 -34.18 -12.17 -3.38
N LEU A 156 -32.94 -12.59 -3.64
CA LEU A 156 -32.64 -13.94 -4.13
C LEU A 156 -32.98 -15.00 -3.08
N GLU A 157 -32.56 -14.78 -1.84
CA GLU A 157 -32.84 -15.69 -0.72
C GLU A 157 -34.34 -15.82 -0.44
N TYR A 158 -35.10 -14.73 -0.52
CA TYR A 158 -36.56 -14.76 -0.40
C TYR A 158 -37.21 -15.70 -1.43
N ASN A 159 -36.67 -15.76 -2.64
CA ASN A 159 -37.13 -16.65 -3.71
C ASN A 159 -36.46 -18.04 -3.66
N GLN A 160 -35.82 -18.38 -2.53
CA GLN A 160 -35.12 -19.65 -2.30
C GLN A 160 -33.92 -19.90 -3.25
N LEU A 161 -33.45 -18.86 -3.94
CA LEU A 161 -32.24 -18.92 -4.76
C LEU A 161 -31.04 -18.70 -3.84
N THR A 162 -30.45 -19.78 -3.35
CA THR A 162 -29.35 -19.73 -2.38
C THR A 162 -28.20 -20.67 -2.75
N GLY A 163 -27.07 -20.52 -2.07
CA GLY A 163 -25.92 -21.42 -2.25
C GLY A 163 -25.36 -21.41 -3.67
N ARG A 164 -25.15 -22.60 -4.25
CA ARG A 164 -24.55 -22.78 -5.57
C ARG A 164 -25.55 -22.67 -6.73
N GLU A 165 -26.85 -22.59 -6.44
CA GLU A 165 -27.88 -22.43 -7.48
C GLU A 165 -27.88 -21.02 -8.07
N VAL A 166 -27.28 -20.05 -7.38
CA VAL A 166 -27.16 -18.68 -7.83
C VAL A 166 -25.76 -18.13 -7.64
N GLN A 167 -25.24 -17.51 -8.69
CA GLN A 167 -23.95 -16.84 -8.70
C GLN A 167 -24.17 -15.35 -8.95
N LEU A 168 -23.37 -14.50 -8.30
CA LEU A 168 -23.42 -13.05 -8.45
C LEU A 168 -22.06 -12.52 -8.89
N ALA A 169 -22.03 -11.75 -9.96
CA ALA A 169 -20.82 -11.11 -10.44
C ALA A 169 -21.09 -9.70 -11.00
N GLY A 170 -20.01 -9.00 -11.34
CA GLY A 170 -20.03 -7.62 -11.81
C GLY A 170 -19.16 -6.72 -10.93
N ALA A 171 -18.74 -5.58 -11.49
CA ALA A 171 -17.88 -4.63 -10.79
C ALA A 171 -18.43 -4.22 -9.41
N PRO A 172 -19.73 -3.94 -9.22
CA PRO A 172 -20.27 -3.62 -7.90
C PRO A 172 -20.10 -4.71 -6.85
N VAL A 173 -20.22 -5.98 -7.25
CA VAL A 173 -20.04 -7.14 -6.35
C VAL A 173 -18.58 -7.26 -5.93
N VAL A 174 -17.67 -7.11 -6.88
CA VAL A 174 -16.22 -7.15 -6.64
C VAL A 174 -15.80 -5.99 -5.74
N ILE A 175 -16.16 -4.75 -6.08
CA ILE A 175 -15.80 -3.55 -5.32
C ILE A 175 -16.38 -3.61 -3.91
N ALA A 176 -17.65 -4.02 -3.73
CA ALA A 176 -18.26 -4.17 -2.41
C ALA A 176 -17.52 -5.20 -1.54
N GLU A 177 -17.04 -6.30 -2.14
CA GLU A 177 -16.24 -7.30 -1.41
C GLU A 177 -14.84 -6.78 -1.08
N LEU A 178 -14.20 -6.04 -2.00
CA LEU A 178 -12.92 -5.37 -1.73
C LEU A 178 -13.06 -4.36 -0.58
N ASP A 179 -14.11 -3.53 -0.58
CA ASP A 179 -14.44 -2.60 0.50
C ASP A 179 -14.64 -3.33 1.83
N ARG A 180 -15.40 -4.43 1.82
CA ARG A 180 -15.65 -5.23 3.03
C ARG A 180 -14.35 -5.82 3.58
N LEU A 181 -13.52 -6.40 2.72
CA LEU A 181 -12.26 -7.04 3.11
C LEU A 181 -11.19 -6.02 3.54
N GLY A 182 -11.10 -4.89 2.85
CA GLY A 182 -10.18 -3.79 3.14
C GLY A 182 -10.62 -2.90 4.30
N SER A 183 -11.87 -3.01 4.77
CA SER A 183 -12.41 -2.20 5.86
C SER A 183 -11.61 -2.35 7.17
N GLN A 184 -11.58 -1.26 7.97
CA GLN A 184 -11.00 -1.29 9.32
C GLN A 184 -11.60 -2.42 10.19
N LYS A 185 -12.91 -2.67 10.05
CA LYS A 185 -13.62 -3.71 10.82
C LYS A 185 -13.06 -5.09 10.56
N ASN A 186 -12.80 -5.44 9.30
CA ASN A 186 -12.25 -6.74 8.93
C ASN A 186 -10.76 -6.84 9.32
N ASN A 187 -10.01 -5.74 9.19
CA ASN A 187 -8.61 -5.66 9.56
C ASN A 187 -8.37 -5.69 11.09
N LYS A 188 -9.38 -5.39 11.91
CA LYS A 188 -9.29 -5.38 13.38
C LYS A 188 -8.81 -6.72 13.95
N LYS A 189 -9.20 -7.85 13.36
CA LYS A 189 -8.74 -9.18 13.81
C LYS A 189 -7.22 -9.32 13.69
N PHE A 190 -6.66 -8.92 12.55
CA PHE A 190 -5.21 -9.02 12.29
C PHE A 190 -4.43 -8.00 13.11
N PHE A 191 -5.00 -6.81 13.31
CA PHE A 191 -4.46 -5.83 14.23
C PHE A 191 -4.31 -6.38 15.66
N ILE A 192 -5.33 -7.07 16.18
CA ILE A 192 -5.26 -7.71 17.52
C ILE A 192 -4.16 -8.78 17.57
N ILE A 193 -4.03 -9.62 16.55
CA ILE A 193 -2.95 -10.63 16.49
C ILE A 193 -1.59 -9.93 16.54
N THR A 194 -1.42 -8.88 15.76
CA THR A 194 -0.18 -8.10 15.73
C THR A 194 0.09 -7.46 17.10
N LEU A 195 -0.93 -6.91 17.75
CA LEU A 195 -0.83 -6.33 19.08
C LEU A 195 -0.36 -7.36 20.12
N LEU A 196 -0.86 -8.60 20.06
CA LEU A 196 -0.45 -9.69 20.95
C LEU A 196 1.00 -10.13 20.71
N ILE A 197 1.43 -10.23 19.44
CA ILE A 197 2.82 -10.53 19.09
C ILE A 197 3.74 -9.42 19.60
N SER A 198 3.39 -8.17 19.31
CA SER A 198 4.13 -6.99 19.80
C SER A 198 4.19 -6.94 21.33
N LEU A 199 3.10 -7.25 22.03
CA LEU A 199 3.06 -7.32 23.49
C LEU A 199 4.05 -8.36 24.04
N GLY A 200 4.06 -9.57 23.48
CA GLY A 200 4.97 -10.65 23.91
C GLY A 200 6.43 -10.31 23.66
N LEU A 201 6.74 -9.73 22.50
CA LEU A 201 8.09 -9.32 22.15
C LEU A 201 8.58 -8.11 22.95
N LEU A 202 7.71 -7.14 23.22
CA LEU A 202 8.03 -5.99 24.05
C LEU A 202 8.28 -6.44 25.50
N TYR A 203 7.49 -7.38 26.01
CA TYR A 203 7.73 -7.99 27.32
C TYR A 203 9.07 -8.71 27.37
N TYR A 204 9.43 -9.44 26.31
CA TYR A 204 10.75 -10.06 26.21
C TYR A 204 11.89 -9.03 26.30
N SER A 205 11.72 -7.85 25.68
CA SER A 205 12.70 -6.76 25.70
C SER A 205 12.76 -6.02 27.05
N PHE A 206 11.61 -5.69 27.64
CA PHE A 206 11.54 -4.84 28.84
C PHE A 206 11.52 -5.63 30.16
N ARG A 207 11.16 -6.91 30.09
CA ARG A 207 11.03 -7.87 31.21
C ARG A 207 10.14 -7.40 32.36
N GLU A 208 9.24 -6.45 32.11
CA GLU A 208 8.35 -5.89 33.13
C GLU A 208 7.01 -5.47 32.54
N TRP A 209 5.91 -5.94 33.15
CA TRP A 209 4.58 -5.70 32.60
C TRP A 209 4.14 -4.24 32.60
N LYS A 210 4.54 -3.45 33.59
CA LYS A 210 4.11 -2.04 33.70
C LYS A 210 4.67 -1.20 32.56
N LYS A 211 5.99 -1.28 32.32
CA LYS A 211 6.67 -0.62 31.18
C LYS A 211 6.11 -1.09 29.84
N THR A 212 5.88 -2.40 29.73
CA THR A 212 5.36 -3.02 28.51
C THR A 212 3.97 -2.50 28.17
N LEU A 213 3.00 -2.59 29.09
CA LEU A 213 1.62 -2.15 28.88
C LEU A 213 1.53 -0.63 28.66
N ALA A 214 2.31 0.16 29.40
CA ALA A 214 2.34 1.61 29.22
C ALA A 214 2.83 2.01 27.82
N THR A 215 3.91 1.39 27.34
CA THR A 215 4.47 1.66 26.01
C THR A 215 3.54 1.18 24.90
N LEU A 216 2.87 0.04 25.08
CA LEU A 216 1.83 -0.42 24.16
C LEU A 216 0.65 0.56 24.13
N GLY A 217 0.24 1.10 25.28
CA GLY A 217 -0.78 2.14 25.38
C GLY A 217 -0.40 3.44 24.65
N LEU A 218 0.85 3.91 24.80
CA LEU A 218 1.38 5.03 24.02
C LEU A 218 1.30 4.76 22.51
N THR A 219 1.55 3.51 22.11
CA THR A 219 1.52 3.11 20.72
C THR A 219 0.10 3.10 20.15
N ILE A 220 -0.88 2.59 20.89
CA ILE A 220 -2.30 2.67 20.52
C ILE A 220 -2.74 4.13 20.41
N TRP A 221 -2.27 5.00 21.31
CA TRP A 221 -2.54 6.43 21.23
C TRP A 221 -1.95 7.06 19.97
N ALA A 222 -0.70 6.73 19.60
CA ALA A 222 -0.05 7.23 18.38
C ALA A 222 -0.81 6.84 17.11
N ILE A 223 -1.32 5.59 17.04
CA ILE A 223 -2.14 5.10 15.92
C ILE A 223 -3.43 5.91 15.81
N ASN A 224 -4.17 6.06 16.91
CA ASN A 224 -5.43 6.80 16.91
C ASN A 224 -5.22 8.29 16.60
N LEU A 225 -4.13 8.89 17.10
CA LEU A 225 -3.76 10.26 16.76
C LEU A 225 -3.49 10.40 15.25
N THR A 226 -2.75 9.46 14.68
CA THR A 226 -2.45 9.46 13.23
C THR A 226 -3.74 9.36 12.41
N THR A 227 -4.61 8.40 12.72
CA THR A 227 -5.89 8.22 12.00
C THR A 227 -6.81 9.43 12.18
N ALA A 228 -6.88 10.00 13.38
CA ALA A 228 -7.64 11.22 13.64
C ALA A 228 -7.12 12.42 12.84
N LEU A 229 -5.80 12.58 12.71
CA LEU A 229 -5.21 13.64 11.88
C LEU A 229 -5.56 13.48 10.40
N ILE A 230 -5.59 12.24 9.89
CA ILE A 230 -6.01 11.95 8.52
C ILE A 230 -7.48 12.32 8.32
N TYR A 231 -8.35 11.94 9.26
CA TYR A 231 -9.77 12.29 9.22
C TYR A 231 -9.97 13.82 9.25
N LEU A 232 -9.30 14.52 10.15
CA LEU A 232 -9.38 15.99 10.25
C LEU A 232 -8.83 16.69 9.01
N GLY A 233 -7.90 16.06 8.28
CA GLY A 233 -7.42 16.52 6.99
C GLY A 233 -8.37 16.24 5.82
N GLY A 234 -9.54 15.63 6.05
CA GLY A 234 -10.48 15.24 5.00
C GLY A 234 -10.04 14.00 4.20
N GLY A 235 -9.12 13.20 4.75
CA GLY A 235 -8.68 11.96 4.12
C GLY A 235 -9.70 10.84 4.23
N GLU A 236 -9.47 9.77 3.47
CA GLU A 236 -10.32 8.57 3.44
C GLU A 236 -9.44 7.34 3.68
N MET A 237 -10.02 6.29 4.27
CA MET A 237 -9.39 4.98 4.44
C MET A 237 -9.49 4.22 3.11
N ASN A 238 -8.35 3.85 2.55
CA ASN A 238 -8.30 2.91 1.44
C ASN A 238 -7.61 1.62 1.88
N PHE A 239 -7.59 0.65 0.99
CA PHE A 239 -7.11 -0.69 1.24
C PHE A 239 -5.62 -0.76 1.59
N ILE A 240 -4.85 0.25 1.19
CA ILE A 240 -3.43 0.39 1.52
C ILE A 240 -3.26 0.92 2.93
N LEU A 241 -4.05 1.92 3.32
CA LEU A 241 -4.03 2.51 4.67
C LEU A 241 -4.37 1.48 5.76
N GLY A 242 -4.94 0.32 5.42
CA GLY A 242 -5.07 -0.81 6.34
C GLY A 242 -3.75 -1.23 7.01
N ALA A 243 -2.61 -1.09 6.32
CA ALA A 243 -1.29 -1.39 6.87
C ALA A 243 -0.71 -0.27 7.77
N LEU A 244 -1.27 0.95 7.70
CA LEU A 244 -0.77 2.13 8.40
C LEU A 244 -0.68 1.92 9.91
N SER A 245 -1.73 1.36 10.51
CA SER A 245 -1.80 1.14 11.96
C SER A 245 -0.69 0.23 12.47
N VAL A 246 -0.37 -0.83 11.73
CA VAL A 246 0.73 -1.75 12.08
C VAL A 246 2.07 -1.08 11.88
N MET A 247 2.24 -0.28 10.83
CA MET A 247 3.48 0.46 10.60
C MET A 247 3.76 1.49 11.70
N VAL A 248 2.79 2.34 12.05
CA VAL A 248 2.91 3.31 13.16
C VAL A 248 3.20 2.60 14.47
N MET A 249 2.56 1.45 14.71
CA MET A 249 2.84 0.63 15.87
C MET A 249 4.31 0.25 15.93
N VAL A 250 4.79 -0.38 14.87
CA VAL A 250 6.13 -0.93 14.77
C VAL A 250 7.21 0.15 14.90
N PHE A 251 7.04 1.31 14.26
CA PHE A 251 7.99 2.42 14.38
C PHE A 251 8.04 3.01 15.80
N THR A 252 6.89 3.13 16.44
CA THR A 252 6.83 3.60 17.83
C THR A 252 7.58 2.64 18.75
N LEU A 253 7.35 1.33 18.59
CA LEU A 253 8.03 0.31 19.38
C LEU A 253 9.55 0.28 19.13
N ALA A 254 10.00 0.40 17.88
CA ALA A 254 11.43 0.44 17.55
C ALA A 254 12.15 1.58 18.28
N ILE A 255 11.60 2.80 18.25
CA ILE A 255 12.17 3.95 18.96
C ILE A 255 12.15 3.71 20.47
N SER A 256 11.04 3.20 21.03
CA SER A 256 10.94 2.90 22.47
C SER A 256 11.97 1.85 22.93
N ILE A 257 12.24 0.83 22.11
CA ILE A 257 13.25 -0.19 22.39
C ILE A 257 14.66 0.42 22.40
N HIS A 258 15.00 1.25 21.41
CA HIS A 258 16.28 1.95 21.39
C HIS A 258 16.45 2.86 22.61
N VAL A 259 15.44 3.66 22.95
CA VAL A 259 15.46 4.53 24.14
C VAL A 259 15.64 3.72 25.42
N HIS A 260 14.90 2.62 25.58
CA HIS A 260 15.04 1.72 26.72
C HIS A 260 16.48 1.15 26.82
N HIS A 261 17.03 0.68 25.71
CA HIS A 261 18.40 0.16 25.68
C HIS A 261 19.44 1.22 26.03
N TYR A 262 19.32 2.44 25.48
CA TYR A 262 20.23 3.54 25.83
C TYR A 262 20.17 3.90 27.33
N VAL A 263 18.98 3.89 27.94
CA VAL A 263 18.83 4.11 29.38
C VAL A 263 19.48 2.97 30.18
N ALA A 264 19.31 1.72 29.75
CA ALA A 264 19.97 0.57 30.37
C ALA A 264 21.50 0.67 30.29
N SER A 265 22.06 1.09 29.15
CA SER A 265 23.52 1.27 29.00
C SER A 265 24.10 2.39 29.88
N CYS A 266 23.30 3.40 30.23
CA CYS A 266 23.71 4.54 31.05
C CYS A 266 23.31 4.40 32.52
N ILE A 267 22.87 3.22 32.97
CA ILE A 267 22.28 3.03 34.31
C ILE A 267 23.23 3.36 35.47
N HIS A 268 24.53 3.31 35.23
CA HIS A 268 25.58 3.64 36.21
C HIS A 268 26.02 5.10 36.17
N GLU A 269 25.44 5.94 35.31
CA GLU A 269 25.72 7.38 35.28
C GLU A 269 24.85 8.14 36.30
N ASP A 270 25.26 9.36 36.68
CA ASP A 270 24.55 10.18 37.68
C ASP A 270 23.10 10.54 37.26
N ASP A 271 22.85 10.67 35.96
CA ASP A 271 21.53 10.98 35.38
C ASP A 271 21.30 10.09 34.14
N PRO A 272 20.98 8.79 34.32
CA PRO A 272 20.93 7.80 33.25
C PRO A 272 20.02 8.22 32.09
N LEU A 273 18.88 8.83 32.41
CA LEU A 273 17.91 9.28 31.43
C LEU A 273 18.44 10.43 30.57
N ALA A 274 19.08 11.44 31.18
CA ALA A 274 19.60 12.57 30.43
C ALA A 274 20.77 12.16 29.53
N SER A 275 21.65 11.29 30.02
CA SER A 275 22.76 10.76 29.24
C SER A 275 22.27 9.90 28.08
N ALA A 276 21.33 9.00 28.34
CA ALA A 276 20.71 8.17 27.31
C ALA A 276 20.02 9.01 26.23
N LEU A 277 19.22 10.01 26.62
CA LEU A 277 18.55 10.89 25.66
C LEU A 277 19.53 11.70 24.83
N ARG A 278 20.65 12.15 25.42
CA ARG A 278 21.69 12.87 24.68
C ARG A 278 22.34 12.00 23.60
N ILE A 279 22.47 10.71 23.87
CA ILE A 279 23.01 9.73 22.92
C ILE A 279 21.94 9.35 21.88
N ALA A 280 20.71 9.09 22.32
CA ALA A 280 19.61 8.61 21.49
C ALA A 280 19.06 9.66 20.54
N TRP A 281 19.07 10.95 20.94
CA TRP A 281 18.42 12.03 20.21
C TRP A 281 18.84 12.10 18.74
N LYS A 282 20.16 12.13 18.48
CA LYS A 282 20.68 12.29 17.12
C LYS A 282 20.35 11.09 16.20
N PRO A 283 20.67 9.83 16.56
CA PRO A 283 20.36 8.70 15.68
C PRO A 283 18.85 8.50 15.50
N CYS A 284 18.05 8.52 16.58
CA CYS A 284 16.60 8.35 16.47
C CYS A 284 15.93 9.44 15.62
N PHE A 285 16.29 10.71 15.84
CA PHE A 285 15.72 11.83 15.07
C PHE A 285 16.08 11.74 13.59
N LEU A 286 17.35 11.51 13.27
CA LEU A 286 17.80 11.46 11.88
C LEU A 286 17.24 10.26 11.13
N ALA A 287 17.21 9.09 11.78
CA ALA A 287 16.62 7.90 11.20
C ALA A 287 15.12 8.11 10.93
N THR A 288 14.38 8.63 11.91
CA THR A 288 12.94 8.87 11.74
C THR A 288 12.67 9.96 10.70
N LEU A 289 13.51 10.98 10.62
CA LEU A 289 13.44 11.99 9.57
C LEU A 289 13.66 11.39 8.18
N THR A 290 14.66 10.52 8.00
CA THR A 290 14.88 9.85 6.71
C THR A 290 13.76 8.89 6.35
N THR A 291 13.20 8.17 7.33
CA THR A 291 12.02 7.32 7.11
C THR A 291 10.82 8.17 6.71
N THR A 292 10.59 9.30 7.38
CA THR A 292 9.50 10.23 7.05
C THR A 292 9.66 10.77 5.62
N ILE A 293 10.87 11.14 5.21
CA ILE A 293 11.18 11.58 3.85
C ILE A 293 10.96 10.45 2.83
N GLY A 294 11.40 9.23 3.13
CA GLY A 294 11.22 8.05 2.28
C GLY A 294 9.73 7.75 2.06
N LEU A 295 8.92 7.84 3.11
CA LEU A 295 7.47 7.70 3.02
C LEU A 295 6.82 8.84 2.25
N PHE A 296 7.26 10.07 2.48
CA PHE A 296 6.74 11.25 1.81
C PHE A 296 7.02 11.21 0.31
N SER A 297 8.13 10.59 -0.13
CA SER A 297 8.44 10.42 -1.55
C SER A 297 7.36 9.66 -2.33
N LEU A 298 6.55 8.83 -1.67
CA LEU A 298 5.42 8.13 -2.30
C LEU A 298 4.35 9.11 -2.80
N THR A 299 4.30 10.35 -2.28
CA THR A 299 3.37 11.40 -2.74
C THR A 299 3.67 11.91 -4.15
N VAL A 300 4.83 11.57 -4.72
CA VAL A 300 5.18 11.88 -6.12
C VAL A 300 4.41 10.98 -7.10
N SER A 301 3.89 9.84 -6.64
CA SER A 301 3.10 8.93 -7.47
C SER A 301 1.82 9.58 -8.00
N GLU A 302 1.40 9.25 -9.21
CA GLU A 302 0.07 9.65 -9.71
C GLU A 302 -1.07 8.78 -9.14
N ILE A 303 -0.73 7.73 -8.40
CA ILE A 303 -1.72 6.78 -7.88
C ILE A 303 -2.31 7.28 -6.57
N GLY A 304 -3.58 7.67 -6.60
CA GLY A 304 -4.30 8.27 -5.46
C GLY A 304 -4.08 7.51 -4.13
N PRO A 305 -4.36 6.20 -4.06
CA PRO A 305 -4.13 5.42 -2.85
C PRO A 305 -2.69 5.42 -2.33
N VAL A 306 -1.69 5.48 -3.21
CA VAL A 306 -0.26 5.49 -2.87
C VAL A 306 0.15 6.85 -2.31
N VAL A 307 -0.34 7.94 -2.91
CA VAL A 307 -0.17 9.30 -2.39
C VAL A 307 -0.77 9.42 -1.00
N GLN A 308 -1.99 8.91 -0.83
CA GLN A 308 -2.68 8.88 0.45
C GLN A 308 -1.88 8.15 1.52
N PHE A 309 -1.37 6.97 1.17
CA PHE A 309 -0.49 6.23 2.08
C PHE A 309 0.79 7.00 2.39
N GLY A 310 1.43 7.63 1.39
CA GLY A 310 2.66 8.38 1.54
C GLY A 310 2.58 9.49 2.61
N TYR A 311 1.59 10.39 2.51
CA TYR A 311 1.44 11.44 3.52
C TYR A 311 0.96 10.88 4.86
N ALA A 312 0.04 9.90 4.86
CA ALA A 312 -0.48 9.31 6.09
C ALA A 312 0.61 8.60 6.89
N ALA A 313 1.45 7.83 6.21
CA ALA A 313 2.61 7.14 6.74
C ALA A 313 3.66 8.12 7.28
N SER A 314 3.87 9.24 6.57
CA SER A 314 4.79 10.31 7.01
C SER A 314 4.31 10.97 8.30
N ILE A 315 3.02 11.33 8.38
CA ILE A 315 2.40 11.86 9.60
C ILE A 315 2.54 10.84 10.74
N GLY A 316 2.20 9.58 10.48
CA GLY A 316 2.27 8.53 11.49
C GLY A 316 3.68 8.29 12.01
N THR A 317 4.68 8.33 11.13
CA THR A 317 6.10 8.18 11.50
C THR A 317 6.59 9.37 12.33
N PHE A 318 6.16 10.59 11.99
CA PHE A 318 6.46 11.77 12.80
C PHE A 318 5.77 11.72 14.17
N VAL A 319 4.54 11.22 14.25
CA VAL A 319 3.84 10.95 15.52
C VAL A 319 4.57 9.86 16.33
N SER A 320 5.09 8.82 15.68
CA SER A 320 5.95 7.81 16.32
C SER A 320 7.22 8.42 16.90
N LEU A 321 7.83 9.42 16.25
CA LEU A 321 8.99 10.14 16.80
C LEU A 321 8.64 10.87 18.10
N ILE A 322 7.54 11.63 18.10
CA ILE A 322 7.07 12.39 19.27
C ILE A 322 6.74 11.42 20.41
N THR A 323 6.08 10.31 20.10
CA THR A 323 5.68 9.30 21.08
C THR A 323 6.90 8.55 21.62
N GLY A 324 7.75 8.04 20.72
CA GLY A 324 8.93 7.24 21.04
C GLY A 324 9.98 8.04 21.81
N LEU A 325 10.44 9.17 21.27
CA LEU A 325 11.51 9.98 21.84
C LEU A 325 11.00 10.97 22.90
N GLY A 326 9.73 11.37 22.83
CA GLY A 326 9.12 12.34 23.75
C GLY A 326 8.37 11.70 24.93
N LEU A 327 7.53 10.67 24.70
CA LEU A 327 6.67 10.09 25.73
C LEU A 327 7.23 8.82 26.39
N THR A 328 7.98 7.98 25.68
CA THR A 328 8.65 6.80 26.29
C THR A 328 9.53 7.16 27.49
N PRO A 329 10.33 8.26 27.47
CA PRO A 329 11.10 8.68 28.65
C PRO A 329 10.25 8.93 29.89
N ALA A 330 8.99 9.38 29.71
CA ALA A 330 8.06 9.56 30.83
C ALA A 330 7.67 8.22 31.46
N VAL A 331 7.45 7.18 30.65
CA VAL A 331 7.20 5.80 31.11
C VAL A 331 8.40 5.29 31.90
N LEU A 332 9.62 5.45 31.38
CA LEU A 332 10.85 5.02 32.04
C LEU A 332 11.19 5.83 33.30
N THR A 333 10.64 7.04 33.44
CA THR A 333 10.78 7.83 34.68
C THR A 333 9.83 7.36 35.77
N ILE A 334 8.61 6.94 35.40
CA ILE A 334 7.62 6.41 36.34
C ILE A 334 7.98 4.99 36.78
N TRP A 335 8.44 4.17 35.84
CA TRP A 335 8.90 2.80 36.05
C TRP A 335 10.35 2.67 35.60
N PRO A 336 11.31 3.01 36.49
CA PRO A 336 12.74 2.96 36.18
C PRO A 336 13.21 1.53 35.92
N ILE A 337 14.31 1.41 35.17
CA ILE A 337 14.96 0.13 34.89
C ILE A 337 15.65 -0.35 36.17
N ASP A 338 15.40 -1.62 36.51
CA ASP A 338 16.03 -2.26 37.67
C ASP A 338 17.42 -2.81 37.27
N PRO A 339 18.52 -2.37 37.91
CA PRO A 339 19.87 -2.86 37.61
C PRO A 339 20.05 -4.38 37.72
N GLU A 340 19.27 -5.05 38.58
CA GLU A 340 19.36 -6.51 38.76
C GLU A 340 18.76 -7.27 37.57
N THR A 341 17.77 -6.68 36.89
CA THR A 341 17.13 -7.28 35.71
C THR A 341 18.03 -7.28 34.47
N ILE A 342 19.07 -6.44 34.45
CA ILE A 342 20.08 -6.35 33.38
C ILE A 342 21.07 -7.53 33.47
N HIS A 343 21.54 -7.87 34.68
CA HIS A 343 22.52 -8.95 34.90
C HIS A 343 21.93 -10.35 34.66
N ALA A 344 20.63 -10.55 34.87
CA ALA A 344 19.95 -11.80 34.50
C ALA A 344 19.83 -12.03 32.98
N GLY A 345 20.26 -11.06 32.15
CA GLY A 345 20.27 -11.11 30.69
C GLY A 345 21.65 -11.39 30.06
N GLU A 346 22.74 -11.37 30.84
CA GLU A 346 24.12 -11.64 30.37
C GLU A 346 24.38 -13.13 30.01
N LYS A 347 23.36 -13.85 29.54
CA LYS A 347 23.59 -15.15 28.90
C LYS A 347 24.02 -14.93 27.45
N ASN A 348 25.33 -14.76 27.30
CA ASN A 348 26.17 -15.02 26.12
C ASN A 348 25.46 -15.85 25.02
N TRP A 349 24.71 -15.19 24.14
CA TRP A 349 24.50 -15.74 22.81
C TRP A 349 25.81 -15.57 22.03
N ASN A 350 26.04 -16.41 21.02
CA ASN A 350 27.16 -16.34 20.09
C ASN A 350 27.31 -14.98 19.34
N PHE A 351 26.64 -13.89 19.74
CA PHE A 351 26.72 -12.58 19.09
C PHE A 351 28.13 -11.99 19.15
N GLN A 352 28.81 -12.02 20.31
CA GLN A 352 30.19 -11.55 20.41
C GLN A 352 31.13 -12.38 19.52
N ARG A 353 30.94 -13.69 19.46
CA ARG A 353 31.69 -14.59 18.57
C ARG A 353 31.42 -14.28 17.10
N CYS A 354 30.15 -14.04 16.73
CA CYS A 354 29.73 -13.68 15.38
C CYS A 354 30.33 -12.32 14.97
N ALA A 355 30.18 -11.31 15.81
CA ALA A 355 30.76 -9.99 15.60
C ALA A 355 32.29 -10.06 15.43
N ASN A 356 32.97 -10.83 16.29
CA ASN A 356 34.39 -11.04 16.15
C ASN A 356 34.75 -11.72 14.82
N TRP A 357 34.06 -12.80 14.47
CA TRP A 357 34.29 -13.54 13.23
C TRP A 357 34.07 -12.67 11.97
N ILE A 358 33.00 -11.85 11.94
CA ILE A 358 32.70 -10.92 10.85
C ILE A 358 33.85 -9.94 10.64
N ILE A 359 34.37 -9.36 11.72
CA ILE A 359 35.44 -8.36 11.65
C ILE A 359 36.79 -9.01 11.33
N ASP A 360 37.09 -10.17 11.91
CA ASP A 360 38.34 -10.91 11.65
C ASP A 360 38.46 -11.36 10.19
N HIS A 361 37.32 -11.62 9.53
CA HIS A 361 37.23 -12.03 8.13
C HIS A 361 36.64 -10.94 7.21
N ALA A 362 36.71 -9.67 7.62
CA ALA A 362 36.00 -8.57 6.96
C ALA A 362 36.16 -8.56 5.43
N GLY A 363 37.36 -8.81 4.90
CA GLY A 363 37.60 -8.84 3.45
C GLY A 363 36.79 -9.90 2.72
N ARG A 364 36.78 -11.15 3.22
CA ARG A 364 36.03 -12.25 2.61
C ARG A 364 34.53 -12.05 2.77
N VAL A 365 34.10 -11.58 3.95
CA VAL A 365 32.69 -11.32 4.25
C VAL A 365 32.14 -10.21 3.37
N SER A 366 32.86 -9.09 3.20
CA SER A 366 32.46 -8.01 2.31
C SER A 366 32.35 -8.47 0.86
N ILE A 367 33.32 -9.25 0.35
CA ILE A 367 33.26 -9.79 -1.02
C ILE A 367 32.04 -10.69 -1.21
N ALA A 368 31.80 -11.63 -0.28
CA ALA A 368 30.66 -12.54 -0.34
C ALA A 368 29.32 -11.79 -0.29
N ALA A 369 29.20 -10.80 0.60
CA ALA A 369 27.99 -9.99 0.73
C ALA A 369 27.75 -9.11 -0.52
N ILE A 370 28.79 -8.46 -1.06
CA ILE A 370 28.68 -7.70 -2.31
C ILE A 370 28.28 -8.61 -3.47
N PHE A 371 28.89 -9.80 -3.58
CA PHE A 371 28.55 -10.77 -4.62
C PHE A 371 27.08 -11.21 -4.53
N LEU A 372 26.58 -11.50 -3.32
CA LEU A 372 25.18 -11.81 -3.08
C LEU A 372 24.25 -10.66 -3.50
N VAL A 373 24.61 -9.42 -3.17
CA VAL A 373 23.85 -8.22 -3.53
C VAL A 373 23.83 -8.02 -5.05
N LEU A 374 24.96 -8.20 -5.74
CA LEU A 374 25.06 -8.04 -7.19
C LEU A 374 24.29 -9.13 -7.95
N ILE A 375 24.40 -10.39 -7.54
CA ILE A 375 23.68 -11.51 -8.18
C ILE A 375 22.19 -11.37 -7.98
N SER A 376 21.74 -11.13 -6.74
CA SER A 376 20.33 -10.91 -6.49
C SER A 376 19.85 -9.68 -7.25
N GLY A 377 20.60 -8.58 -7.16
CA GLY A 377 20.28 -7.30 -7.81
C GLY A 377 20.18 -7.36 -9.33
N ALA A 378 20.86 -8.29 -10.01
CA ALA A 378 20.69 -8.50 -11.45
C ALA A 378 19.25 -8.89 -11.83
N GLY A 379 18.48 -9.48 -10.91
CA GLY A 379 17.07 -9.75 -11.12
C GLY A 379 16.20 -8.49 -11.18
N LEU A 380 16.67 -7.32 -10.71
CA LEU A 380 15.89 -6.07 -10.79
C LEU A 380 15.56 -5.67 -12.23
N PHE A 381 16.41 -6.03 -13.21
CA PHE A 381 16.18 -5.77 -14.63
C PHE A 381 15.01 -6.58 -15.20
N ASN A 382 14.56 -7.59 -14.46
CA ASN A 382 13.53 -8.54 -14.86
C ASN A 382 12.19 -8.31 -14.13
N LEU A 383 12.04 -7.20 -13.41
CA LEU A 383 10.80 -6.86 -12.71
C LEU A 383 9.64 -6.60 -13.69
N ARG A 384 8.46 -7.13 -13.34
CA ARG A 384 7.20 -6.91 -14.07
C ARG A 384 6.13 -6.42 -13.10
N THR A 385 5.15 -5.70 -13.60
CA THR A 385 3.96 -5.28 -12.84
C THR A 385 2.71 -5.93 -13.37
N LYS A 386 1.77 -6.26 -12.49
CA LYS A 386 0.43 -6.73 -12.84
C LYS A 386 -0.57 -6.13 -11.87
N ILE A 387 -1.70 -5.66 -12.39
CA ILE A 387 -2.82 -5.22 -11.55
C ILE A 387 -4.10 -5.81 -12.07
N ASP A 388 -4.74 -6.58 -11.21
CA ASP A 388 -6.06 -7.11 -11.41
C ASP A 388 -6.79 -7.02 -10.07
N PRO A 389 -7.89 -6.26 -9.96
CA PRO A 389 -8.69 -6.18 -8.74
C PRO A 389 -9.17 -7.56 -8.25
N LEU A 390 -9.34 -8.54 -9.14
CA LEU A 390 -9.71 -9.91 -8.75
C LEU A 390 -8.57 -10.63 -8.02
N ASP A 391 -7.32 -10.32 -8.32
CA ASP A 391 -6.15 -10.87 -7.61
C ASP A 391 -6.07 -10.34 -6.16
N PHE A 392 -6.84 -9.30 -5.82
CA PHE A 392 -6.89 -8.76 -4.46
C PHE A 392 -7.84 -9.53 -3.54
N LEU A 393 -8.76 -10.28 -4.14
CA LEU A 393 -9.72 -11.13 -3.44
C LEU A 393 -9.05 -12.48 -3.03
N PRO A 394 -9.56 -13.16 -1.99
CA PRO A 394 -9.08 -14.48 -1.61
C PRO A 394 -9.34 -15.50 -2.72
N ALA A 395 -8.32 -16.28 -3.10
CA ALA A 395 -8.41 -17.26 -4.19
C ALA A 395 -9.54 -18.31 -4.02
N GLN A 396 -9.93 -18.61 -2.77
CA GLN A 396 -11.01 -19.54 -2.43
C GLN A 396 -12.34 -18.83 -2.08
N GLY A 397 -12.42 -17.51 -2.26
CA GLY A 397 -13.59 -16.71 -1.94
C GLY A 397 -14.76 -16.96 -2.91
N ARG A 398 -16.00 -16.86 -2.39
CA ARG A 398 -17.22 -17.05 -3.18
C ARG A 398 -17.30 -16.09 -4.36
N VAL A 399 -16.91 -14.82 -4.18
CA VAL A 399 -16.99 -13.80 -5.25
C VAL A 399 -16.10 -14.15 -6.44
N ILE A 400 -14.86 -14.61 -6.22
CA ILE A 400 -13.99 -15.05 -7.33
C ILE A 400 -14.61 -16.27 -8.05
N GLN A 401 -15.15 -17.23 -7.29
CA GLN A 401 -15.76 -18.42 -7.86
C GLN A 401 -17.00 -18.08 -8.70
N ASP A 402 -17.86 -17.19 -8.19
CA ASP A 402 -19.06 -16.71 -8.88
C ASP A 402 -18.68 -15.95 -10.17
N VAL A 403 -17.69 -15.04 -10.09
CA VAL A 403 -17.14 -14.32 -11.25
C VAL A 403 -16.62 -15.29 -12.31
N ARG A 404 -15.75 -16.23 -11.94
CA ARG A 404 -15.18 -17.21 -12.87
C ARG A 404 -16.25 -18.12 -13.49
N SER A 405 -17.26 -18.52 -12.72
CA SER A 405 -18.36 -19.33 -13.27
C SER A 405 -19.15 -18.53 -14.29
N ILE A 406 -19.49 -17.27 -13.98
CA ILE A 406 -20.23 -16.41 -14.90
C ILE A 406 -19.41 -16.13 -16.17
N GLN A 407 -18.10 -15.87 -16.07
CA GLN A 407 -17.23 -15.68 -17.23
C GLN A 407 -17.16 -16.93 -18.12
N ASN A 408 -17.06 -18.11 -17.51
CA ASN A 408 -17.01 -19.37 -18.27
C ASN A 408 -18.36 -19.70 -18.91
N ASP A 409 -19.45 -19.51 -18.17
CA ASP A 409 -20.77 -20.05 -18.54
C ASP A 409 -21.64 -19.06 -19.30
N LEU A 410 -21.55 -17.77 -19.00
CA LEU A 410 -22.34 -16.71 -19.64
C LEU A 410 -21.40 -15.80 -20.43
N THR A 411 -21.07 -14.63 -19.88
CA THR A 411 -20.36 -13.55 -20.57
C THR A 411 -19.19 -13.04 -19.73
N GLU A 412 -18.25 -12.39 -20.41
CA GLU A 412 -17.24 -11.57 -19.76
C GLU A 412 -17.86 -10.34 -19.08
N LEU A 413 -17.25 -9.92 -17.98
CA LEU A 413 -17.71 -8.79 -17.16
C LEU A 413 -17.00 -7.50 -17.53
N ASP A 414 -15.74 -7.60 -17.94
CA ASP A 414 -14.95 -6.46 -18.39
C ASP A 414 -15.47 -5.96 -19.75
N SER A 415 -15.55 -4.64 -19.88
CA SER A 415 -15.96 -3.97 -21.12
C SER A 415 -14.94 -2.95 -21.60
N VAL A 416 -14.82 -2.85 -22.92
CA VAL A 416 -14.29 -1.68 -23.62
C VAL A 416 -15.48 -1.01 -24.29
N GLU A 417 -15.59 0.30 -24.11
CA GLU A 417 -16.68 1.09 -24.68
C GLU A 417 -16.16 1.91 -25.85
N ALA A 418 -16.92 1.94 -26.95
CA ALA A 418 -16.65 2.79 -28.09
C ALA A 418 -17.81 3.78 -28.27
N ILE A 419 -17.51 5.08 -28.19
CA ILE A 419 -18.45 6.15 -28.48
C ILE A 419 -18.24 6.57 -29.94
N VAL A 420 -19.30 6.50 -30.74
CA VAL A 420 -19.33 6.99 -32.12
C VAL A 420 -19.98 8.37 -32.12
N ASP A 421 -19.20 9.40 -32.48
CA ASP A 421 -19.69 10.78 -32.63
C ASP A 421 -20.13 11.03 -34.07
N PHE A 422 -21.44 11.21 -34.28
CA PHE A 422 -21.98 11.55 -35.60
C PHE A 422 -21.89 13.04 -35.95
N GLY A 423 -21.39 13.86 -35.00
CA GLY A 423 -21.34 15.32 -35.11
C GLY A 423 -22.71 15.95 -35.28
N ASP A 424 -22.72 17.21 -35.72
CA ASP A 424 -23.97 17.97 -35.93
C ASP A 424 -24.58 17.73 -37.33
N LYS A 425 -24.06 16.76 -38.08
CA LYS A 425 -24.56 16.44 -39.42
C LYS A 425 -25.84 15.63 -39.33
N GLU A 426 -26.87 16.02 -40.08
CA GLU A 426 -28.09 15.22 -40.25
C GLU A 426 -27.79 13.96 -41.07
N ILE A 427 -27.39 12.90 -40.37
CA ILE A 427 -27.19 11.56 -40.94
C ILE A 427 -28.48 10.75 -40.74
N PRO A 428 -29.03 10.12 -41.79
CA PRO A 428 -30.20 9.25 -41.66
C PRO A 428 -29.99 8.14 -40.63
N PHE A 429 -30.99 7.89 -39.78
CA PHE A 429 -30.90 6.93 -38.68
C PHE A 429 -30.49 5.51 -39.12
N ILE A 430 -30.96 5.05 -40.28
CA ILE A 430 -30.56 3.75 -40.85
C ILE A 430 -29.06 3.72 -41.16
N GLN A 431 -28.51 4.81 -41.72
CA GLN A 431 -27.07 4.89 -42.00
C GLN A 431 -26.24 4.91 -40.71
N LYS A 432 -26.76 5.53 -39.63
CA LYS A 432 -26.15 5.44 -38.30
C LYS A 432 -26.11 3.99 -37.80
N ILE A 433 -27.22 3.25 -37.90
CA ILE A 433 -27.29 1.82 -37.56
C ILE A 433 -26.28 1.00 -38.38
N GLU A 434 -26.22 1.20 -39.69
CA GLU A 434 -25.29 0.47 -40.56
C GLU A 434 -23.83 0.77 -40.23
N ARG A 435 -23.48 2.03 -39.93
CA ARG A 435 -22.13 2.40 -39.48
C ARG A 435 -21.78 1.67 -38.18
N VAL A 436 -22.67 1.71 -37.19
CA VAL A 436 -22.46 1.04 -35.90
C VAL A 436 -22.34 -0.47 -36.06
N ARG A 437 -23.14 -1.11 -36.93
CA ARG A 437 -22.99 -2.55 -37.23
C ARG A 437 -21.64 -2.89 -37.84
N LYS A 438 -21.16 -2.09 -38.78
CA LYS A 438 -19.83 -2.30 -39.38
C LYS A 438 -18.74 -2.22 -38.32
N LEU A 439 -18.81 -1.22 -37.44
CA LEU A 439 -17.88 -1.09 -36.32
C LEU A 439 -17.99 -2.27 -35.34
N GLU A 440 -19.19 -2.73 -35.00
CA GLU A 440 -19.39 -3.93 -34.19
C GLU A 440 -18.74 -5.17 -34.81
N GLU A 441 -18.91 -5.39 -36.12
CA GLU A 441 -18.31 -6.53 -36.81
C GLU A 441 -16.79 -6.44 -36.90
N ILE A 442 -16.21 -5.24 -36.96
CA ILE A 442 -14.76 -5.03 -36.84
C ILE A 442 -14.30 -5.39 -35.42
N ILE A 443 -14.96 -4.86 -34.40
CA ILE A 443 -14.61 -5.10 -32.98
C ILE A 443 -14.73 -6.59 -32.62
N LYS A 444 -15.77 -7.28 -33.12
CA LYS A 444 -15.97 -8.73 -32.90
C LYS A 444 -14.88 -9.61 -33.50
N GLN A 445 -14.10 -9.13 -34.46
CA GLN A 445 -13.00 -9.92 -35.05
C GLN A 445 -11.81 -10.05 -34.10
N HIS A 446 -11.71 -9.18 -33.09
CA HIS A 446 -10.67 -9.28 -32.08
C HIS A 446 -10.84 -10.58 -31.27
N SER A 447 -9.77 -11.36 -31.13
CA SER A 447 -9.77 -12.66 -30.43
C SER A 447 -10.25 -12.58 -28.97
N ALA A 448 -9.90 -11.51 -28.27
CA ALA A 448 -10.36 -11.23 -26.91
C ALA A 448 -11.81 -10.74 -26.78
N VAL A 449 -12.49 -10.32 -27.86
CA VAL A 449 -13.88 -9.85 -27.77
C VAL A 449 -14.84 -11.02 -27.90
N ARG A 450 -15.69 -11.23 -26.88
CA ARG A 450 -16.67 -12.32 -26.86
C ARG A 450 -18.03 -11.87 -27.38
N HIS A 451 -18.48 -10.70 -26.96
CA HIS A 451 -19.78 -10.14 -27.33
C HIS A 451 -19.68 -8.63 -27.51
N THR A 452 -20.47 -8.08 -28.43
CA THR A 452 -20.70 -6.63 -28.52
C THR A 452 -22.18 -6.34 -28.38
N MET A 453 -22.51 -5.15 -27.89
CA MET A 453 -23.88 -4.68 -27.78
C MET A 453 -23.94 -3.18 -28.04
N SER A 454 -24.88 -2.77 -28.87
CA SER A 454 -25.18 -1.37 -29.18
C SER A 454 -26.67 -1.22 -29.45
N LEU A 455 -27.12 0.00 -29.76
CA LEU A 455 -28.48 0.21 -30.25
C LEU A 455 -28.79 -0.65 -31.49
N ALA A 456 -27.81 -0.83 -32.39
CA ALA A 456 -28.00 -1.57 -33.63
C ALA A 456 -28.27 -3.08 -33.40
N SER A 457 -27.86 -3.60 -32.24
CA SER A 457 -28.10 -4.98 -31.80
C SER A 457 -29.57 -5.27 -31.47
N PHE A 458 -30.43 -4.25 -31.37
CA PHE A 458 -31.88 -4.46 -31.18
C PHE A 458 -32.65 -4.56 -32.51
N PHE A 459 -32.02 -4.17 -33.62
CA PHE A 459 -32.65 -4.15 -34.94
C PHE A 459 -32.38 -5.44 -35.73
N PRO A 460 -33.23 -5.77 -36.72
CA PRO A 460 -33.01 -6.92 -37.60
C PRO A 460 -31.87 -6.64 -38.59
N LYS A 461 -31.11 -7.66 -38.99
CA LYS A 461 -29.98 -7.49 -39.92
C LYS A 461 -30.40 -6.84 -41.23
N GLU A 462 -31.51 -7.32 -41.77
CA GLU A 462 -32.17 -6.76 -42.95
C GLU A 462 -33.44 -6.03 -42.50
N PHE A 463 -33.59 -4.79 -42.94
CA PHE A 463 -34.82 -4.04 -42.69
C PHE A 463 -35.94 -4.53 -43.61
N PRO A 464 -37.21 -4.43 -43.17
CA PRO A 464 -38.34 -4.78 -44.01
C PRO A 464 -38.32 -4.05 -45.35
N GLU A 465 -38.60 -4.76 -46.45
CA GLU A 465 -38.65 -4.18 -47.80
C GLU A 465 -39.70 -3.05 -47.91
N SER A 466 -40.75 -3.12 -47.09
CA SER A 466 -41.81 -2.11 -47.04
C SER A 466 -41.33 -0.83 -46.33
N PRO A 467 -41.32 0.34 -47.02
CA PRO A 467 -40.95 1.62 -46.40
C PRO A 467 -41.84 2.00 -45.22
N PHE A 468 -43.12 1.59 -45.25
CA PHE A 468 -44.07 1.85 -44.16
C PHE A 468 -43.71 1.04 -42.91
N GLU A 469 -43.35 -0.23 -43.06
CA GLU A 469 -42.95 -1.06 -41.92
C GLU A 469 -41.63 -0.58 -41.32
N THR A 470 -40.66 -0.21 -42.16
CA THR A 470 -39.42 0.40 -41.72
C THR A 470 -39.66 1.72 -40.99
N ALA A 471 -40.50 2.61 -41.52
CA ALA A 471 -40.88 3.86 -40.85
C ALA A 471 -41.57 3.61 -39.50
N ARG A 472 -42.45 2.61 -39.42
CA ARG A 472 -43.12 2.22 -38.17
C ARG A 472 -42.11 1.72 -37.13
N LEU A 473 -41.18 0.86 -37.53
CA LEU A 473 -40.13 0.32 -36.66
C LEU A 473 -39.22 1.44 -36.12
N LEU A 474 -38.81 2.37 -36.98
CA LEU A 474 -38.04 3.56 -36.61
C LEU A 474 -38.81 4.52 -35.70
N SER A 475 -40.09 4.75 -35.98
CA SER A 475 -40.94 5.59 -35.13
C SER A 475 -41.12 4.98 -33.74
N HIS A 476 -41.22 3.65 -33.66
CA HIS A 476 -41.35 2.93 -32.41
C HIS A 476 -40.06 3.04 -31.58
N ALA A 477 -38.89 2.85 -32.22
CA ALA A 477 -37.60 3.12 -31.60
C ALA A 477 -37.55 4.54 -31.01
N LYS A 478 -37.86 5.56 -31.82
CA LYS A 478 -37.88 6.97 -31.39
C LYS A 478 -38.83 7.25 -30.22
N SER A 479 -40.01 6.61 -30.20
CA SER A 479 -40.98 6.79 -29.12
C SER A 479 -40.59 6.11 -27.81
N SER A 480 -39.78 5.05 -27.89
CA SER A 480 -39.27 4.31 -26.72
C SER A 480 -37.96 4.90 -26.16
N HIS A 481 -37.41 5.95 -26.78
CA HIS A 481 -36.11 6.58 -26.44
C HIS A 481 -36.16 7.63 -25.32
N GLY A 482 -36.90 7.37 -24.24
CA GLY A 482 -36.68 8.14 -23.00
C GLY A 482 -35.33 7.77 -22.40
N GLU A 483 -34.25 8.48 -22.76
CA GLU A 483 -32.87 8.29 -22.27
C GLU A 483 -32.41 6.80 -22.24
N ASN A 484 -32.14 6.24 -23.42
CA ASN A 484 -31.60 4.89 -23.53
C ASN A 484 -30.08 4.88 -23.28
N ASP A 485 -29.57 3.84 -22.61
CA ASP A 485 -28.15 3.66 -22.23
C ASP A 485 -27.14 3.59 -23.42
N PHE A 486 -27.64 3.63 -24.66
CA PHE A 486 -26.84 3.51 -25.89
C PHE A 486 -26.79 4.78 -26.76
N VAL A 487 -27.61 5.80 -26.45
CA VAL A 487 -27.69 7.05 -27.24
C VAL A 487 -27.77 8.25 -26.31
N SER A 488 -26.94 9.26 -26.57
CA SER A 488 -26.98 10.55 -25.85
C SER A 488 -26.91 11.74 -26.82
N ASP A 489 -27.05 12.95 -26.26
CA ASP A 489 -26.92 14.25 -26.92
C ASP A 489 -27.75 14.36 -28.21
N GLY A 490 -29.06 14.08 -28.10
CA GLY A 490 -29.98 14.23 -29.23
C GLY A 490 -29.69 13.33 -30.44
N GLU A 491 -29.23 12.09 -30.22
CA GLU A 491 -28.80 11.12 -31.24
C GLU A 491 -27.42 11.41 -31.88
N ARG A 492 -26.64 12.35 -31.34
CA ARG A 492 -25.27 12.60 -31.81
C ARG A 492 -24.29 11.51 -31.39
N LEU A 493 -24.34 11.09 -30.13
CA LEU A 493 -23.39 10.13 -29.55
C LEU A 493 -24.02 8.75 -29.41
N TRP A 494 -23.41 7.72 -30.00
CA TRP A 494 -23.88 6.34 -29.92
C TRP A 494 -22.81 5.45 -29.29
N ARG A 495 -23.23 4.54 -28.41
CA ARG A 495 -22.33 3.66 -27.66
C ARG A 495 -22.34 2.24 -28.23
N ILE A 496 -21.15 1.64 -28.31
CA ILE A 496 -20.91 0.21 -28.53
C ILE A 496 -20.14 -0.33 -27.33
N SER A 497 -20.72 -1.31 -26.63
CA SER A 497 -20.08 -2.01 -25.52
C SER A 497 -19.51 -3.33 -26.01
N ALA A 498 -18.21 -3.55 -25.85
CA ALA A 498 -17.51 -4.77 -26.21
C ALA A 498 -17.05 -5.50 -24.95
N ARG A 499 -17.56 -6.72 -24.73
CA ARG A 499 -17.18 -7.59 -23.62
C ARG A 499 -15.90 -8.32 -23.95
N VAL A 500 -14.84 -8.04 -23.18
CA VAL A 500 -13.48 -8.52 -23.44
C VAL A 500 -13.06 -9.55 -22.41
N SER A 501 -12.39 -10.61 -22.86
CA SER A 501 -11.85 -11.63 -21.98
C SER A 501 -10.44 -11.27 -21.54
N SER A 502 -10.25 -11.20 -20.21
CA SER A 502 -8.94 -11.08 -19.58
C SER A 502 -8.12 -12.38 -19.64
N GLY A 503 -8.65 -13.46 -20.24
CA GLY A 503 -8.01 -14.77 -20.36
C GLY A 503 -7.25 -15.02 -21.67
N ALA A 504 -7.29 -14.10 -22.64
CA ALA A 504 -6.32 -14.13 -23.73
C ALA A 504 -4.93 -13.85 -23.13
N ASP A 505 -3.87 -14.51 -23.59
CA ASP A 505 -2.47 -14.28 -23.16
C ASP A 505 -1.96 -12.83 -23.42
N LEU A 506 -2.86 -11.90 -23.77
CA LEU A 506 -2.61 -10.50 -24.05
C LEU A 506 -3.06 -9.66 -22.84
N PRO A 507 -2.17 -8.87 -22.21
CA PRO A 507 -2.59 -7.93 -21.20
C PRO A 507 -3.60 -6.91 -21.77
N GLN A 508 -4.55 -6.44 -20.93
CA GLN A 508 -5.67 -5.58 -21.35
C GLN A 508 -5.24 -4.31 -22.10
N ASP A 509 -4.00 -3.87 -21.89
CA ASP A 509 -3.41 -2.73 -22.56
C ASP A 509 -3.18 -2.96 -24.05
N GLN A 510 -2.86 -4.19 -24.45
CA GLN A 510 -2.70 -4.60 -25.85
C GLN A 510 -4.06 -4.70 -26.55
N ILE A 511 -5.08 -5.23 -25.86
CA ILE A 511 -6.45 -5.33 -26.41
C ILE A 511 -6.97 -3.94 -26.82
N TYR A 512 -6.75 -2.93 -25.97
CA TYR A 512 -7.15 -1.56 -26.30
C TYR A 512 -6.43 -1.01 -27.53
N ASP A 513 -5.10 -1.17 -27.60
CA ASP A 513 -4.31 -0.66 -28.73
C ASP A 513 -4.69 -1.37 -30.04
N GLU A 514 -4.88 -2.68 -29.99
CA GLU A 514 -5.32 -3.47 -31.14
C GLU A 514 -6.73 -3.05 -31.59
N LEU A 515 -7.67 -2.85 -30.67
CA LEU A 515 -9.00 -2.33 -31.00
C LEU A 515 -8.95 -0.92 -31.60
N ALA A 516 -8.12 -0.03 -31.05
CA ALA A 516 -7.95 1.33 -31.57
C ALA A 516 -7.42 1.32 -33.01
N VAL A 517 -6.43 0.46 -33.28
CA VAL A 517 -5.84 0.29 -34.62
C VAL A 517 -6.81 -0.39 -35.59
N MET A 518 -7.62 -1.35 -35.14
CA MET A 518 -8.61 -2.00 -36.01
C MET A 518 -9.78 -1.11 -36.37
N ILE A 519 -10.21 -0.23 -35.45
CA ILE A 519 -11.30 0.71 -35.70
C ILE A 519 -10.85 1.82 -36.65
N ASP A 520 -9.66 2.39 -36.43
CA ASP A 520 -9.05 3.47 -37.23
C ASP A 520 -10.05 4.53 -37.73
N ASP A 521 -10.90 5.02 -36.82
CA ASP A 521 -11.95 5.98 -37.11
C ASP A 521 -11.84 7.16 -36.12
N PRO A 522 -11.55 8.39 -36.58
CA PRO A 522 -11.38 9.56 -35.71
C PRO A 522 -12.68 10.01 -35.03
N ASP A 523 -13.84 9.59 -35.53
CA ASP A 523 -15.13 9.85 -34.89
C ASP A 523 -15.43 8.84 -33.76
N VAL A 524 -14.56 7.86 -33.53
CA VAL A 524 -14.74 6.82 -32.51
C VAL A 524 -13.78 7.02 -31.35
N ILE A 525 -14.33 7.18 -30.15
CA ILE A 525 -13.58 7.36 -28.91
C ILE A 525 -13.72 6.10 -28.05
N LEU A 526 -12.60 5.41 -27.81
CA LEU A 526 -12.55 4.27 -26.90
C LEU A 526 -12.38 4.71 -25.44
N THR A 527 -13.23 4.18 -24.55
CA THR A 527 -13.31 4.50 -23.13
C THR A 527 -13.72 3.28 -22.29
N GLY A 528 -13.97 3.48 -21.00
CA GLY A 528 -14.41 2.45 -20.03
C GLY A 528 -13.41 2.21 -18.91
N VAL A 529 -13.66 1.17 -18.10
CA VAL A 529 -12.79 0.81 -16.97
C VAL A 529 -11.44 0.23 -17.41
N ALA A 530 -11.42 -0.53 -18.52
CA ALA A 530 -10.19 -1.15 -19.03
C ALA A 530 -9.08 -0.12 -19.37
N PRO A 531 -9.34 0.99 -20.09
CA PRO A 531 -8.37 2.07 -20.29
C PRO A 531 -7.84 2.69 -18.99
N LEU A 532 -8.70 2.85 -17.97
CA LEU A 532 -8.29 3.36 -16.65
C LEU A 532 -7.33 2.39 -15.96
N LEU A 533 -7.65 1.10 -15.93
CA LEU A 533 -6.79 0.06 -15.35
C LEU A 533 -5.44 -0.03 -16.06
N ARG A 534 -5.43 0.01 -17.40
CA ARG A 534 -4.20 0.11 -18.19
C ARG A 534 -3.34 1.30 -17.78
N ARG A 535 -3.94 2.49 -17.73
CA ARG A 535 -3.22 3.72 -17.40
C ARG A 535 -2.69 3.66 -15.97
N ALA A 536 -3.45 3.10 -15.04
CA ALA A 536 -3.02 2.84 -13.67
C ALA A 536 -1.85 1.84 -13.61
N GLN A 537 -1.87 0.74 -14.37
CA GLN A 537 -0.76 -0.22 -14.46
C GLN A 537 0.54 0.44 -14.91
N LYS A 538 0.49 1.24 -15.99
CA LYS A 538 1.65 1.99 -16.46
C LYS A 538 2.14 2.98 -15.40
N GLN A 539 1.22 3.68 -14.73
CA GLN A 539 1.58 4.65 -13.69
C GLN A 539 2.16 4.01 -12.43
N ILE A 540 1.79 2.78 -12.12
CA ILE A 540 2.34 2.06 -10.98
C ILE A 540 3.78 1.66 -11.26
N PHE A 541 4.09 1.19 -12.47
CA PHE A 541 5.47 0.91 -12.84
C PHE A 541 6.36 2.16 -12.85
N VAL A 542 5.87 3.26 -13.43
CA VAL A 542 6.63 4.52 -13.47
C VAL A 542 6.76 5.12 -12.07
N GLY A 543 5.66 5.22 -11.33
CA GLY A 543 5.60 5.75 -9.97
C GLY A 543 6.44 4.95 -8.97
N PHE A 544 6.60 3.63 -9.18
CA PHE A 544 7.57 2.82 -8.43
C PHE A 544 8.98 3.37 -8.55
N TRP A 545 9.47 3.53 -9.78
CA TRP A 545 10.84 3.99 -10.03
C TRP A 545 11.03 5.46 -9.66
N GLU A 546 10.03 6.30 -9.87
CA GLU A 546 10.07 7.71 -9.49
C GLU A 546 10.14 7.87 -7.97
N SER A 547 9.24 7.24 -7.22
CA SER A 547 9.23 7.31 -5.75
C SER A 547 10.49 6.68 -5.15
N PHE A 548 10.93 5.53 -5.66
CA PHE A 548 12.17 4.88 -5.22
C PHE A 548 13.40 5.76 -5.48
N SER A 549 13.54 6.30 -6.69
CA SER A 549 14.69 7.13 -7.06
C SER A 549 14.70 8.45 -6.29
N MET A 550 13.53 9.04 -6.06
CA MET A 550 13.38 10.24 -5.23
C MET A 550 13.76 9.96 -3.78
N ALA A 551 13.25 8.88 -3.17
CA ALA A 551 13.65 8.45 -1.83
C ALA A 551 15.16 8.24 -1.75
N PHE A 552 15.73 7.50 -2.70
CA PHE A 552 17.16 7.22 -2.78
C PHE A 552 18.00 8.48 -2.84
N LEU A 553 17.64 9.43 -3.72
CA LEU A 553 18.37 10.69 -3.86
C LEU A 553 18.32 11.52 -2.58
N ILE A 554 17.13 11.72 -2.00
CA ILE A 554 16.99 12.56 -0.81
C ILE A 554 17.70 11.90 0.39
N ILE A 555 17.51 10.59 0.60
CA ILE A 555 18.18 9.86 1.67
C ILE A 555 19.70 9.94 1.49
N THR A 556 20.22 9.79 0.27
CA THR A 556 21.65 9.96 -0.01
C THR A 556 22.14 11.35 0.40
N VAL A 557 21.39 12.41 0.08
CA VAL A 557 21.72 13.78 0.49
C VAL A 557 21.73 13.91 2.02
N VAL A 558 20.72 13.37 2.71
CA VAL A 558 20.66 13.37 4.18
C VAL A 558 21.84 12.61 4.78
N MET A 559 22.23 11.47 4.21
CA MET A 559 23.41 10.70 4.64
C MET A 559 24.71 11.49 4.45
N ILE A 560 24.90 12.15 3.31
CA ILE A 560 26.07 12.99 3.04
C ILE A 560 26.17 14.15 4.06
N ILE A 561 25.04 14.82 4.33
CA ILE A 561 24.97 15.93 5.30
C ILE A 561 25.25 15.41 6.71
N SER A 562 24.61 14.32 7.12
CA SER A 562 24.74 13.75 8.46
C SER A 562 26.16 13.28 8.76
N LEU A 563 26.80 12.61 7.79
CA LEU A 563 28.17 12.12 7.91
C LEU A 563 29.23 13.18 7.59
N ARG A 564 28.82 14.36 7.09
CA ARG A 564 29.70 15.47 6.66
C ARG A 564 30.78 15.02 5.66
N SER A 565 30.46 14.07 4.80
CA SER A 565 31.40 13.50 3.84
C SER A 565 30.66 12.84 2.69
N ILE A 566 30.93 13.30 1.47
CA ILE A 566 30.32 12.75 0.23
C ILE A 566 30.68 11.27 0.09
N LYS A 567 31.96 10.93 0.21
CA LYS A 567 32.43 9.55 0.08
C LYS A 567 31.80 8.63 1.13
N ALA A 568 31.75 9.07 2.39
CA ALA A 568 31.15 8.26 3.45
C ALA A 568 29.63 8.11 3.27
N GLY A 569 28.93 9.16 2.83
CA GLY A 569 27.50 9.12 2.51
C GLY A 569 27.18 8.12 1.40
N LEU A 570 27.92 8.16 0.29
CA LEU A 570 27.75 7.22 -0.82
C LEU A 570 28.05 5.77 -0.41
N VAL A 571 29.12 5.54 0.35
CA VAL A 571 29.44 4.20 0.86
C VAL A 571 28.37 3.68 1.82
N ALA A 572 27.81 4.56 2.66
CA ALA A 572 26.73 4.20 3.58
C ALA A 572 25.41 3.83 2.87
N MET A 573 25.22 4.21 1.60
CA MET A 573 24.05 3.80 0.82
C MET A 573 24.12 2.35 0.35
N VAL A 574 25.31 1.77 0.22
CA VAL A 574 25.49 0.38 -0.23
C VAL A 574 24.75 -0.63 0.67
N PRO A 575 24.94 -0.63 2.01
CA PRO A 575 24.14 -1.50 2.89
C PRO A 575 22.65 -1.17 2.87
N ASN A 576 22.25 0.09 2.67
CA ASN A 576 20.84 0.48 2.61
C ASN A 576 20.12 -0.03 1.36
N LEU A 577 20.84 -0.23 0.25
CA LEU A 577 20.31 -0.83 -0.99
C LEU A 577 20.25 -2.37 -0.94
N THR A 578 20.99 -2.99 -0.02
CA THR A 578 21.06 -4.45 0.15
C THR A 578 19.69 -5.13 0.24
N PRO A 579 18.74 -4.71 1.10
CA PRO A 579 17.43 -5.35 1.17
C PRO A 579 16.66 -5.28 -0.14
N ILE A 580 16.76 -4.17 -0.86
CA ILE A 580 16.07 -3.98 -2.15
C ILE A 580 16.66 -4.91 -3.20
N CYS A 581 17.99 -4.92 -3.35
CA CYS A 581 18.67 -5.80 -4.31
C CYS A 581 18.42 -7.28 -4.02
N ILE A 582 18.35 -7.68 -2.75
CA ILE A 582 18.06 -9.07 -2.38
C ILE A 582 16.60 -9.40 -2.70
N VAL A 583 15.65 -8.68 -2.10
CA VAL A 583 14.23 -9.10 -2.14
C VAL A 583 13.61 -8.84 -3.51
N PHE A 584 13.70 -7.63 -4.05
CA PHE A 584 13.15 -7.32 -5.37
C PHE A 584 13.95 -7.99 -6.49
N GLY A 585 15.25 -8.19 -6.30
CA GLY A 585 16.06 -8.98 -7.21
C GLY A 585 15.59 -10.43 -7.32
N ILE A 586 15.31 -11.08 -6.19
CA ILE A 586 14.71 -12.42 -6.17
C ILE A 586 13.35 -12.43 -6.89
N LEU A 587 12.48 -11.45 -6.63
CA LEU A 587 11.18 -11.36 -7.34
C LEU A 587 11.36 -11.32 -8.86
N GLY A 588 12.31 -10.53 -9.36
CA GLY A 588 12.57 -10.44 -10.79
C GLY A 588 13.19 -11.71 -11.38
N TRP A 589 14.06 -12.41 -10.63
CA TRP A 589 14.55 -13.74 -11.03
C TRP A 589 13.41 -14.75 -11.21
N TYR A 590 12.45 -14.76 -10.29
CA TYR A 590 11.28 -15.64 -10.36
C TYR A 590 10.13 -15.09 -11.21
N GLN A 591 10.28 -13.91 -11.82
CA GLN A 591 9.25 -13.23 -12.62
C GLN A 591 7.92 -13.06 -11.85
N ILE A 592 8.00 -12.87 -10.52
CA ILE A 592 6.81 -12.63 -9.70
C ILE A 592 6.37 -11.18 -9.93
N PRO A 593 5.14 -10.94 -10.41
CA PRO A 593 4.69 -9.59 -10.72
C PRO A 593 4.51 -8.76 -9.45
N ILE A 594 4.89 -7.49 -9.54
CA ILE A 594 4.71 -6.47 -8.51
C ILE A 594 3.32 -5.85 -8.67
N ASP A 595 2.54 -5.86 -7.59
CA ASP A 595 1.30 -5.10 -7.48
C ASP A 595 1.50 -3.82 -6.67
N ILE A 596 0.42 -3.06 -6.46
CA ILE A 596 0.42 -1.81 -5.69
C ILE A 596 0.97 -2.00 -4.27
N GLY A 597 0.62 -3.11 -3.61
CA GLY A 597 1.03 -3.40 -2.24
C GLY A 597 2.53 -3.64 -2.14
N ILE A 598 3.07 -4.51 -3.01
CA ILE A 598 4.50 -4.82 -3.09
C ILE A 598 5.30 -3.58 -3.47
N MET A 599 4.82 -2.79 -4.43
CA MET A 599 5.50 -1.61 -4.97
C MET A 599 5.96 -0.65 -3.88
N MET A 600 5.08 -0.28 -2.95
CA MET A 600 5.40 0.72 -1.93
C MET A 600 6.46 0.25 -0.94
N THR A 601 6.60 -1.08 -0.75
CA THR A 601 7.54 -1.64 0.22
C THR A 601 8.98 -1.27 -0.07
N ALA A 602 9.36 -1.02 -1.34
CA ALA A 602 10.72 -0.62 -1.70
C ALA A 602 11.13 0.73 -1.07
N SER A 603 10.34 1.78 -1.32
CA SER A 603 10.62 3.13 -0.82
C SER A 603 10.55 3.19 0.71
N ILE A 604 9.61 2.44 1.31
CA ILE A 604 9.47 2.31 2.77
C ILE A 604 10.71 1.61 3.35
N ALA A 605 11.09 0.46 2.80
CA ALA A 605 12.23 -0.32 3.30
C ALA A 605 13.55 0.43 3.16
N LEU A 606 13.73 1.24 2.11
CA LEU A 606 14.91 2.09 1.99
C LEU A 606 15.01 3.09 3.14
N GLY A 607 13.89 3.70 3.54
CA GLY A 607 13.84 4.59 4.72
C GLY A 607 14.17 3.86 6.02
N ILE A 608 13.63 2.65 6.22
CA ILE A 608 13.85 1.86 7.43
C ILE A 608 15.27 1.29 7.50
N ALA A 609 15.86 0.83 6.39
CA ALA A 609 17.21 0.26 6.37
C ALA A 609 18.27 1.27 6.83
N VAL A 610 18.04 2.56 6.56
CA VAL A 610 18.95 3.64 6.97
C VAL A 610 19.02 3.80 8.50
N ASP A 611 17.99 3.39 9.23
CA ASP A 611 17.88 3.50 10.69
C ASP A 611 19.02 2.74 11.40
N GLY A 612 19.14 1.44 11.14
CA GLY A 612 20.20 0.60 11.71
C GLY A 612 21.59 1.11 11.36
N THR A 613 21.76 1.55 10.11
CA THR A 613 22.99 2.21 9.64
C THR A 613 23.33 3.47 10.44
N PHE A 614 22.36 4.34 10.76
CA PHE A 614 22.63 5.54 11.58
C PHE A 614 23.05 5.20 13.01
N HIS A 615 22.32 4.29 13.65
CA HIS A 615 22.65 3.83 15.00
C HIS A 615 24.09 3.28 15.05
N PHE A 616 24.48 2.47 14.05
CA PHE A 616 25.84 1.95 13.93
C PHE A 616 26.87 3.05 13.65
N LEU A 617 26.65 3.89 12.63
CA LEU A 617 27.63 4.88 12.18
C LEU A 617 27.95 5.95 13.21
N VAL A 618 26.96 6.40 13.99
CA VAL A 618 27.20 7.37 15.07
C VAL A 618 28.14 6.79 16.12
N ARG A 619 27.96 5.51 16.49
CA ARG A 619 28.87 4.82 17.42
C ARG A 619 30.23 4.56 16.80
N TYR A 620 30.28 4.09 15.55
CA TYR A 620 31.54 3.90 14.82
C TYR A 620 32.37 5.17 14.77
N GLN A 621 31.76 6.31 14.44
CA GLN A 621 32.45 7.59 14.41
C GLN A 621 32.96 8.01 15.80
N SER A 622 32.19 7.73 16.86
CA SER A 622 32.63 8.02 18.23
C SER A 622 33.83 7.15 18.63
N GLN A 623 33.80 5.85 18.34
CA GLN A 623 34.88 4.91 18.65
C GLN A 623 36.12 5.19 17.81
N TYR A 624 35.96 5.49 16.53
CA TYR A 624 37.07 5.80 15.63
C TYR A 624 37.82 7.07 16.02
N ARG A 625 37.13 8.04 16.63
CA ARG A 625 37.80 9.23 17.18
C ARG A 625 38.71 8.89 18.36
N LEU A 626 38.36 7.86 19.14
CA LEU A 626 39.10 7.41 20.32
C LEU A 626 40.23 6.45 19.95
N THR A 627 39.94 5.39 19.20
CA THR A 627 40.91 4.31 18.93
C THR A 627 41.80 4.57 17.72
N LYS A 628 41.36 5.41 16.77
CA LYS A 628 41.98 5.60 15.44
C LYS A 628 42.18 4.31 14.64
N ASN A 629 41.58 3.20 15.06
CA ASN A 629 41.69 1.88 14.47
C ASN A 629 40.32 1.45 13.93
N SER A 630 40.18 1.39 12.60
CA SER A 630 38.92 1.11 11.93
C SER A 630 38.33 -0.26 12.25
N ALA A 631 39.15 -1.31 12.34
CA ALA A 631 38.68 -2.66 12.67
C ALA A 631 38.18 -2.74 14.11
N GLN A 632 38.95 -2.16 15.06
CA GLN A 632 38.56 -2.12 16.46
C GLN A 632 37.28 -1.29 16.68
N SER A 633 37.19 -0.10 16.07
CA SER A 633 35.98 0.72 16.16
C SER A 633 34.75 0.03 15.59
N SER A 634 34.90 -0.72 14.51
CA SER A 634 33.82 -1.50 13.90
C SER A 634 33.35 -2.61 14.83
N ARG A 635 34.28 -3.35 15.44
CA ARG A 635 34.00 -4.39 16.43
C ARG A 635 33.24 -3.84 17.64
N ASP A 636 33.78 -2.79 18.26
CA ASP A 636 33.19 -2.21 19.47
C ASP A 636 31.81 -1.63 19.18
N SER A 637 31.62 -1.01 18.01
CA SER A 637 30.31 -0.50 17.61
C SER A 637 29.31 -1.62 17.37
N LEU A 638 29.72 -2.70 16.70
CA LEU A 638 28.86 -3.86 16.45
C LEU A 638 28.41 -4.52 17.76
N LEU A 639 29.31 -4.64 18.75
CA LEU A 639 28.98 -5.17 20.07
C LEU A 639 28.01 -4.26 20.85
N MET A 640 28.13 -2.93 20.69
CA MET A 640 27.27 -1.97 21.39
C MET A 640 25.89 -1.77 20.73
N THR A 641 25.79 -1.84 19.41
CA THR A 641 24.54 -1.49 18.69
C THR A 641 23.87 -2.67 18.01
N GLY A 642 24.56 -3.79 17.85
CA GLY A 642 24.08 -4.92 17.04
C GLY A 642 22.85 -5.60 17.62
N GLU A 643 22.83 -5.87 18.93
CA GLU A 643 21.67 -6.51 19.60
C GLU A 643 20.41 -5.62 19.57
N PRO A 644 20.47 -4.30 19.86
CA PRO A 644 19.33 -3.40 19.68
C PRO A 644 18.80 -3.38 18.24
N ILE A 645 19.70 -3.27 17.24
CA ILE A 645 19.31 -3.26 15.83
C ILE A 645 18.64 -4.59 15.44
N PHE A 646 19.23 -5.72 15.83
CA PHE A 646 18.66 -7.04 15.58
C PHE A 646 17.28 -7.20 16.22
N THR A 647 17.15 -6.83 17.49
CA THR A 647 15.89 -6.94 18.24
C THR A 647 14.82 -6.04 17.63
N ALA A 648 15.15 -4.78 17.31
CA ALA A 648 14.23 -3.87 16.65
C ALA A 648 13.75 -4.43 15.30
N ALA A 649 14.65 -4.96 14.46
CA ALA A 649 14.30 -5.54 13.17
C ALA A 649 13.44 -6.80 13.30
N VAL A 650 13.72 -7.69 14.27
CA VAL A 650 12.91 -8.89 14.52
C VAL A 650 11.52 -8.53 15.00
N ILE A 651 11.39 -7.57 15.93
CA ILE A 651 10.10 -7.13 16.45
C ILE A 651 9.27 -6.47 15.35
N THR A 652 9.90 -5.59 14.59
CA THR A 652 9.32 -4.91 13.43
C THR A 652 8.89 -5.92 12.37
N GLY A 653 9.75 -6.88 12.03
CA GLY A 653 9.48 -7.92 11.05
C GLY A 653 8.36 -8.88 11.49
N ALA A 654 8.32 -9.27 12.76
CA ALA A 654 7.27 -10.11 13.32
C ALA A 654 5.91 -9.38 13.36
N GLY A 655 5.91 -8.08 13.69
CA GLY A 655 4.71 -7.24 13.61
C GLY A 655 4.17 -7.14 12.18
N MET A 656 5.03 -6.90 11.20
CA MET A 656 4.64 -6.87 9.78
C MET A 656 4.18 -8.24 9.27
N MET A 657 4.77 -9.34 9.77
CA MET A 657 4.45 -10.69 9.34
C MET A 657 3.00 -11.06 9.66
N ALA A 658 2.44 -10.53 10.75
CA ALA A 658 1.05 -10.74 11.14
C ALA A 658 0.04 -10.24 10.09
N LEU A 659 0.41 -9.21 9.29
CA LEU A 659 -0.42 -8.73 8.18
C LEU A 659 -0.59 -9.78 7.08
N THR A 660 0.34 -10.73 6.93
CA THR A 660 0.25 -11.86 5.98
C THR A 660 -1.00 -12.71 6.20
N LEU A 661 -1.58 -12.67 7.40
CA LEU A 661 -2.81 -13.39 7.70
C LEU A 661 -4.07 -12.70 7.14
N SER A 662 -3.94 -11.49 6.58
CA SER A 662 -5.07 -10.75 6.03
C SER A 662 -5.75 -11.51 4.90
N ASN A 663 -7.08 -11.52 4.91
CA ASN A 663 -7.87 -12.03 3.78
C ASN A 663 -7.80 -11.08 2.57
N PHE A 664 -7.38 -9.83 2.77
CA PHE A 664 -7.16 -8.89 1.69
C PHE A 664 -5.73 -9.06 1.16
N VAL A 665 -5.61 -9.60 -0.05
CA VAL A 665 -4.33 -10.09 -0.58
C VAL A 665 -3.25 -9.00 -0.65
N PRO A 666 -3.53 -7.74 -1.05
CA PRO A 666 -2.51 -6.68 -1.05
C PRO A 666 -1.95 -6.38 0.34
N THR A 667 -2.77 -6.40 1.39
CA THR A 667 -2.28 -6.25 2.78
C THR A 667 -1.41 -7.41 3.20
N ALA A 668 -1.79 -8.64 2.82
CA ALA A 668 -0.98 -9.82 3.11
C ALA A 668 0.36 -9.78 2.38
N ARG A 669 0.35 -9.38 1.10
CA ARG A 669 1.56 -9.18 0.29
C ARG A 669 2.48 -8.13 0.86
N PHE A 670 1.93 -6.99 1.25
CA PHE A 670 2.66 -5.95 1.96
C PHE A 670 3.35 -6.50 3.23
N GLY A 671 2.63 -7.29 4.04
CA GLY A 671 3.15 -7.89 5.26
C GLY A 671 4.41 -8.74 5.06
N TYR A 672 4.33 -9.79 4.25
CA TYR A 672 5.48 -10.69 4.04
C TYR A 672 6.62 -10.00 3.29
N MET A 673 6.33 -9.05 2.40
CA MET A 673 7.34 -8.26 1.69
C MET A 673 8.11 -7.37 2.66
N MET A 674 7.41 -6.62 3.51
CA MET A 674 8.05 -5.79 4.54
C MET A 674 8.89 -6.63 5.49
N THR A 675 8.37 -7.78 5.97
CA THR A 675 9.15 -8.70 6.81
C THR A 675 10.42 -9.18 6.11
N SER A 676 10.33 -9.57 4.84
CA SER A 676 11.48 -10.03 4.06
C SER A 676 12.54 -8.92 3.89
N LEU A 677 12.09 -7.70 3.60
CA LEU A 677 12.96 -6.53 3.46
C LEU A 677 13.67 -6.17 4.77
N LEU A 678 12.96 -6.22 5.90
CA LEU A 678 13.55 -5.95 7.22
C LEU A 678 14.59 -7.00 7.63
N ILE A 679 14.33 -8.28 7.34
CA ILE A 679 15.30 -9.35 7.56
C ILE A 679 16.52 -9.17 6.65
N ALA A 680 16.30 -8.84 5.37
CA ALA A 680 17.38 -8.57 4.43
C ALA A 680 18.18 -7.31 4.81
N ALA A 681 17.58 -6.32 5.47
CA ALA A 681 18.26 -5.12 5.96
C ALA A 681 19.33 -5.45 7.02
N LEU A 682 19.13 -6.50 7.83
CA LEU A 682 20.15 -6.97 8.78
C LEU A 682 21.44 -7.43 8.09
N VAL A 683 21.36 -7.95 6.86
CA VAL A 683 22.55 -8.29 6.06
C VAL A 683 23.32 -7.01 5.71
N GLY A 684 22.62 -5.93 5.37
CA GLY A 684 23.21 -4.61 5.15
C GLY A 684 23.86 -4.07 6.43
N ASP A 685 23.09 -3.95 7.51
CA ASP A 685 23.49 -3.22 8.71
C ASP A 685 24.46 -3.96 9.62
N LEU A 686 24.30 -5.28 9.78
CA LEU A 686 25.08 -6.07 10.76
C LEU A 686 26.21 -6.90 10.13
N ILE A 687 26.23 -7.05 8.80
CA ILE A 687 27.25 -7.86 8.09
C ILE A 687 28.05 -6.98 7.13
N LEU A 688 27.39 -6.37 6.16
CA LEU A 688 28.07 -5.62 5.10
C LEU A 688 28.67 -4.31 5.60
N LEU A 689 27.90 -3.49 6.33
CA LEU A 689 28.37 -2.21 6.84
C LEU A 689 29.58 -2.34 7.79
N PRO A 690 29.58 -3.21 8.82
CA PRO A 690 30.71 -3.32 9.74
C PRO A 690 31.97 -3.87 9.06
N SER A 691 31.82 -4.82 8.14
CA SER A 691 32.95 -5.41 7.40
C SER A 691 33.58 -4.39 6.45
N LEU A 692 32.77 -3.63 5.70
CA LEU A 692 33.27 -2.56 4.82
C LEU A 692 34.04 -1.49 5.58
N LEU A 693 33.56 -1.08 6.75
CA LEU A 693 34.21 -0.06 7.57
C LEU A 693 35.46 -0.56 8.29
N ALA A 694 35.56 -1.87 8.55
CA ALA A 694 36.75 -2.48 9.14
C ALA A 694 37.94 -2.50 8.16
N LEU A 695 37.67 -2.56 6.85
CA LEU A 695 38.68 -2.58 5.79
C LEU A 695 39.36 -1.22 5.53
N ARG A 696 38.89 -0.15 6.17
CA ARG A 696 39.47 1.17 5.99
C ARG A 696 40.93 1.19 6.51
N PRO A 697 41.91 1.61 5.68
CA PRO A 697 43.32 1.59 6.07
C PRO A 697 43.56 2.41 7.34
N GLN A 698 44.37 1.86 8.25
CA GLN A 698 44.80 2.57 9.46
C GLN A 698 45.59 3.81 9.02
N LYS A 699 45.16 4.99 9.46
CA LYS A 699 45.99 6.20 9.28
C LYS A 699 47.17 6.04 10.24
N PRO A 700 48.43 6.15 9.80
CA PRO A 700 49.57 6.03 10.70
C PRO A 700 49.38 6.98 11.87
N THR A 701 49.50 6.46 13.09
CA THR A 701 49.76 7.30 14.25
C THR A 701 51.13 7.93 14.01
N ASP A 702 51.20 9.26 13.92
CA ASP A 702 52.47 9.98 14.01
C ASP A 702 53.06 9.68 15.39
N ASP A 703 53.86 8.64 15.46
CA ASP A 703 54.70 8.30 16.59
C ASP A 703 56.08 7.98 16.01
N GLY A 704 56.99 8.97 16.05
CA GLY A 704 58.41 8.74 15.85
C GLY A 704 59.23 9.82 15.16
N SER A 705 59.44 10.97 15.79
CA SER A 705 60.77 11.63 15.80
C SER A 705 60.91 12.63 16.95
N THR A 706 61.70 12.26 17.97
CA THR A 706 62.61 13.09 18.79
C THR A 706 62.13 14.51 19.18
N ASP A 707 61.86 14.82 20.45
CA ASP A 707 62.92 14.99 21.45
C ASP A 707 62.48 14.75 22.91
N ARG A 708 63.37 14.12 23.67
CA ARG A 708 63.31 14.02 25.14
C ARG A 708 63.84 15.33 25.74
N ASN A 709 62.96 16.31 25.93
CA ASN A 709 63.04 17.35 26.95
C ASN A 709 61.89 18.33 26.68
N ASP A 710 60.75 18.12 27.33
CA ASP A 710 59.76 19.17 27.66
C ASP A 710 58.54 18.52 28.32
N SER A 711 58.78 17.77 29.40
CA SER A 711 57.72 17.17 30.20
C SER A 711 57.16 18.11 31.28
N ASN A 712 57.05 19.42 31.00
CA ASN A 712 56.38 20.34 31.95
C ASN A 712 55.68 21.59 31.38
N GLU A 713 55.58 21.81 30.07
CA GLU A 713 55.02 23.08 29.54
C GLU A 713 53.87 22.97 28.50
N LEU A 714 53.28 21.78 28.31
CA LEU A 714 52.22 21.59 27.29
C LEU A 714 50.83 21.24 27.83
N LEU A 715 50.55 21.53 29.11
CA LEU A 715 49.20 21.40 29.66
C LEU A 715 48.29 22.63 29.46
N GLU A 716 48.73 23.70 28.81
CA GLU A 716 47.95 24.96 28.78
C GLU A 716 47.54 25.53 27.42
N ARG A 717 47.92 24.96 26.27
CA ARG A 717 47.53 25.57 24.99
C ARG A 717 47.19 24.54 23.93
N GLN A 718 45.88 24.26 23.80
CA GLN A 718 45.15 24.20 22.53
C GLN A 718 43.70 23.73 22.76
N HIS A 719 42.79 24.69 22.93
CA HIS A 719 41.36 24.49 22.71
C HIS A 719 41.01 24.87 21.26
N PRO A 720 40.52 23.95 20.41
CA PRO A 720 39.66 24.33 19.31
C PRO A 720 38.25 24.57 19.87
N SER A 721 37.75 25.78 19.66
CA SER A 721 36.44 26.31 20.03
C SER A 721 35.31 25.28 20.17
N ALA A 722 34.82 25.13 21.40
CA ALA A 722 33.55 24.51 21.70
C ALA A 722 32.39 25.33 21.11
N PRO A 723 31.30 24.70 20.59
CA PRO A 723 30.09 25.42 20.27
C PRO A 723 29.44 25.99 21.54
N HIS A 724 28.76 27.14 21.40
CA HIS A 724 28.31 28.10 22.43
C HIS A 724 27.37 27.55 23.53
N PHE A 725 27.10 26.25 23.62
CA PHE A 725 26.10 25.67 24.54
C PHE A 725 26.70 24.75 25.61
N LEU A 726 28.03 24.68 25.72
CA LEU A 726 28.76 23.96 26.78
C LEU A 726 29.30 24.86 27.89
N LYS A 727 28.97 26.15 27.90
CA LYS A 727 29.29 27.08 29.00
C LYS A 727 28.02 27.35 29.80
N ASP A 728 27.74 26.50 30.78
CA ASP A 728 27.11 26.89 32.05
C ASP A 728 27.04 25.67 32.97
N ASN A 729 28.04 25.61 33.87
CA ASN A 729 27.99 25.04 35.23
C ASN A 729 29.41 24.77 35.72
N ARG A 730 30.13 25.84 36.08
CA ARG A 730 31.27 25.77 37.02
C ARG A 730 31.33 27.06 37.84
N GLN A 731 30.34 27.25 38.72
CA GLN A 731 30.48 28.08 39.92
C GLN A 731 29.76 27.38 41.06
N GLY A 732 30.51 27.08 42.13
CA GLY A 732 29.96 26.50 43.36
C GLY A 732 30.71 25.27 43.84
N THR A 733 31.99 25.41 44.19
CA THR A 733 32.72 24.63 45.23
C THR A 733 34.18 25.08 45.27
N LYS A 734 34.41 26.24 45.89
CA LYS A 734 35.71 26.64 46.42
C LYS A 734 35.46 27.44 47.70
N ASP A 735 35.17 26.74 48.77
CA ASP A 735 35.63 27.17 50.09
C ASP A 735 35.59 25.98 51.05
N GLN A 736 36.63 25.86 51.89
CA GLN A 736 36.91 24.83 52.89
C GLN A 736 38.18 23.98 52.61
N SER A 737 39.34 24.64 52.68
CA SER A 737 40.53 24.01 53.29
C SER A 737 41.50 25.10 53.75
N LYS A 738 41.30 25.65 54.95
CA LYS A 738 42.30 26.38 55.74
C LYS A 738 41.71 26.75 57.10
N LYS A 739 41.97 25.91 58.12
CA LYS A 739 42.14 26.26 59.55
C LYS A 739 42.14 24.98 60.39
N ALA A 740 43.33 24.52 60.76
CA ALA A 740 43.59 23.66 61.93
C ALA A 740 45.10 23.67 62.22
N VAL A 741 45.59 24.76 62.82
CA VAL A 741 46.80 24.82 63.66
C VAL A 741 46.53 25.89 64.72
N ALA A 742 46.84 25.55 65.97
CA ALA A 742 46.51 26.20 67.26
C ALA A 742 45.21 25.69 67.90
#